data_AF-A0A1I5U0W9-F1
#
_entry.id   AF-A0A1I5U0W9-F1
#
_cell.length_a   1.000
_cell.length_b   1.000
_cell.length_c   1.000
_cell.angle_alpha   90.00
_cell.angle_beta   90.00
_cell.angle_gamma   90.00
#
_symmetry.space_group_name_H-M   'P 1'
#
loop_
_entity.id
_entity.type
_entity.pdbx_description
1 polymer ?
#
loop_
_entity_poly.entity_id
_entity_poly.type
_entity_poly.pdbx_seq_one_letter_code
_entity_poly.pdbx_strand_id
1 'polypeptide(L)'
;MPEIRGYCTLCRSRCGAVYTVENGALRGVRPDPAHPTGAALCPKGRAAPELVHSPERLRRPLRRTTPKSDPDPRWREISWDEALSEIAERLGGIRATSGAEAVAFSVTSPSGTPMSDAIDWVERFIRLFGSPNTLYATEICNWHKDYAHAFTFGSGLPAPDYAGTEFAVLWGHNPAKAWLAQSAALAEARTPKLAVVDPRRTASAVRAEHWLRVRPGTDGALALGVARALLERRGHDEAFVRSWTNAPLLVRTDTGRFLRAAEIDPAAAGFAVWDEVACRAEPYDPNYPASGPERFALHGNRRVRTVTGPVDCVPAFEHYAQACAAWPLDRTEAVTTVEAPAIAAFAADLAEAKSVTYAAWSGVGQHANATQTERAIATLYALTGSYDSPGGNVVLPKLPVAPVTSADQLAPQQRAKALGLREFPLGPPEQGWVTARDFCRAVLDGKPYPVRALVSFGGNLLLSQPDPHRTAEALRRLEFAVHLDLFENPTARFADLLLPVQTPWEHEAVKAGFEISRAAQEHVQLRPRMTDPVGESRSDTEVVFELAGLLGMGAEFFDGRVEDGWDHQLAPLGLTAAQLRARPGGVDLPLRTEYRKYAERAENGTVTGFATPTRRVELYSERLAEHGQPAVPAAEPPVPDVRHPLVLTCAKNGYFCHSQHRGISSLRKRSPEPAVDLSAELAAARGIEDGQWVRITTASAEVRMRARIDPALHRDVVVAEYGWWQPAPDLALPGSNALKDGGTNYNLLVGDEAHDPVSGSVPLRSTFCDVRPDEPEPWTGQREFAVERAELETEDIRSVRLRPVDGRAVPQFRAGQHITVAWPDAPGLTRSYSLTGSAKAADGGYAIAVRRVPGGQFSPAVHDRLQPGTRLLVTAPSGGFALPTVHSRPIVLLAAGIGITPFLSYLESLEPASAPEIVLHHGSRDRSRHAFRERIAGLAARLPSVQTVDHYSSPGPGESCDFTGRITADRLDADLIRRRARFYLCGPESMLDELTAGLTERGVPRFDIFTEKFHAAPAPVHIPDDATATVRFARSGREATWRAGDGDLLRFAEASGVALPSGCRLGQCESCAVQVLAGTVAHLVAIADDLPADQCLSCQAVPTADVVLDA
;
A
#
# COMPACT_ATOMS: atom_id res chain seq x y z
N MET A 1 -24.37 -0.78 21.59
CA MET A 1 -23.59 -1.75 20.81
C MET A 1 -22.32 -2.06 21.60
N PRO A 2 -21.92 -3.32 21.80
CA PRO A 2 -20.63 -3.62 22.43
C PRO A 2 -19.49 -3.05 21.60
N GLU A 3 -18.65 -2.24 22.24
CA GLU A 3 -17.40 -1.74 21.69
C GLU A 3 -16.25 -2.62 22.19
N ILE A 4 -15.43 -3.13 21.27
CA ILE A 4 -14.29 -4.01 21.57
C ILE A 4 -13.01 -3.26 21.20
N ARG A 5 -12.07 -3.17 22.13
CA ARG A 5 -10.74 -2.58 21.88
C ARG A 5 -9.80 -3.62 21.26
N GLY A 6 -8.99 -3.19 20.31
CA GLY A 6 -7.97 -4.02 19.66
C GLY A 6 -7.08 -3.17 18.76
N TYR A 7 -6.47 -3.81 17.76
CA TYR A 7 -5.63 -3.14 16.77
C TYR A 7 -5.79 -3.82 15.40
N CYS A 8 -5.52 -3.07 14.33
CA CYS A 8 -5.61 -3.55 12.95
C CYS A 8 -4.26 -4.10 12.48
N THR A 9 -4.16 -5.36 12.08
CA THR A 9 -2.91 -6.00 11.59
C THR A 9 -2.81 -6.12 10.08
N LEU A 10 -3.59 -5.36 9.33
CA LEU A 10 -3.46 -5.33 7.86
C LEU A 10 -2.12 -4.77 7.37
N CYS A 11 -1.34 -4.08 8.22
CA CYS A 11 0.01 -3.63 7.90
C CYS A 11 0.86 -3.39 9.16
N ARG A 12 2.13 -3.02 8.96
CA ARG A 12 3.11 -2.76 10.03
C ARG A 12 2.71 -1.65 11.02
N SER A 13 1.77 -0.77 10.66
CA SER A 13 1.32 0.32 11.57
C SER A 13 0.63 -0.20 12.82
N ARG A 14 -0.03 -1.37 12.75
CA ARG A 14 -0.75 -1.99 13.86
C ARG A 14 -1.61 -0.98 14.63
N CYS A 15 -2.41 -0.20 13.91
CA CYS A 15 -3.15 0.94 14.47
C CYS A 15 -4.17 0.46 15.52
N GLY A 16 -4.10 1.01 16.73
CA GLY A 16 -5.11 0.80 17.77
C GLY A 16 -6.48 1.31 17.33
N ALA A 17 -7.52 0.51 17.59
CA ALA A 17 -8.87 0.77 17.12
C ALA A 17 -9.94 0.24 18.07
N VAL A 18 -11.10 0.89 18.04
CA VAL A 18 -12.34 0.42 18.68
C VAL A 18 -13.29 -0.10 17.61
N TYR A 19 -13.79 -1.31 17.83
CA TYR A 19 -14.65 -2.05 16.91
C TYR A 19 -16.07 -2.12 17.47
N THR A 20 -17.05 -1.73 16.68
CA THR A 20 -18.47 -1.83 17.03
C THR A 20 -19.02 -3.15 16.50
N VAL A 21 -19.49 -4.01 17.40
CA VAL A 21 -20.07 -5.31 17.06
C VAL A 21 -21.55 -5.31 17.41
N GLU A 22 -22.39 -5.85 16.53
CA GLU A 22 -23.83 -5.96 16.75
C GLU A 22 -24.33 -7.30 16.22
N ASN A 23 -25.03 -8.06 17.06
CA ASN A 23 -25.53 -9.40 16.74
C ASN A 23 -24.42 -10.32 16.19
N GLY A 24 -23.23 -10.27 16.79
CA GLY A 24 -22.05 -11.05 16.38
C GLY A 24 -21.32 -10.53 15.13
N ALA A 25 -21.89 -9.55 14.43
CA ALA A 25 -21.31 -8.99 13.20
C ALA A 25 -20.54 -7.69 13.48
N LEU A 26 -19.32 -7.60 12.95
CA LEU A 26 -18.59 -6.33 12.91
C LEU A 26 -19.33 -5.28 12.06
N ARG A 27 -19.68 -4.13 12.64
CA ARG A 27 -20.45 -3.05 12.00
C ARG A 27 -19.66 -1.77 11.72
N GLY A 28 -18.68 -1.45 12.56
CA GLY A 28 -17.95 -0.19 12.45
C GLY A 28 -16.57 -0.25 13.11
N VAL A 29 -15.70 0.68 12.71
CA VAL A 29 -14.34 0.82 13.25
C VAL A 29 -13.97 2.29 13.37
N ARG A 30 -13.37 2.67 14.49
CA ARG A 30 -12.79 3.99 14.71
C ARG A 30 -11.41 3.89 15.37
N PRO A 31 -10.51 4.88 15.22
CA PRO A 31 -9.26 4.92 15.97
C PRO A 31 -9.49 4.86 17.50
N ASP A 32 -8.54 4.27 18.24
CA ASP A 32 -8.47 4.33 19.71
C ASP A 32 -7.30 5.24 20.14
N PRO A 33 -7.52 6.54 20.40
CA PRO A 33 -6.45 7.46 20.80
C PRO A 33 -5.75 7.08 22.12
N ALA A 34 -6.32 6.18 22.93
CA ALA A 34 -5.67 5.69 24.14
C ALA A 34 -4.59 4.62 23.85
N HIS A 35 -4.62 4.00 22.66
CA HIS A 35 -3.59 3.06 22.23
C HIS A 35 -2.39 3.83 21.65
N PRO A 36 -1.13 3.43 21.92
CA PRO A 36 0.07 4.17 21.49
C PRO A 36 0.27 4.31 19.97
N THR A 37 -0.53 3.60 19.18
CA THR A 37 -0.54 3.66 17.70
C THR A 37 -1.93 4.02 17.12
N GLY A 38 -2.88 4.42 17.99
CA GLY A 38 -4.29 4.59 17.64
C GLY A 38 -4.71 6.02 17.34
N ALA A 39 -3.77 6.95 17.12
CA ALA A 39 -4.07 8.33 16.73
C ALA A 39 -4.86 8.43 15.41
N ALA A 40 -4.64 7.50 14.48
CA ALA A 40 -5.30 7.50 13.17
C ALA A 40 -5.52 6.08 12.62
N LEU A 41 -6.49 5.95 11.70
CA LEU A 41 -6.82 4.70 11.01
C LEU A 41 -7.07 4.96 9.53
N CYS A 42 -6.43 4.17 8.65
CA CYS A 42 -6.57 4.32 7.20
C CYS A 42 -7.87 3.71 6.65
N PRO A 43 -8.26 4.00 5.38
CA PRO A 43 -9.49 3.49 4.79
C PRO A 43 -9.56 1.96 4.77
N LYS A 44 -8.41 1.30 4.57
CA LYS A 44 -8.29 -0.17 4.59
C LYS A 44 -8.74 -0.75 5.93
N GLY A 45 -8.35 -0.11 7.03
CA GLY A 45 -8.78 -0.51 8.38
C GLY A 45 -10.25 -0.19 8.64
N ARG A 46 -10.77 0.93 8.12
CA ARG A 46 -12.20 1.29 8.22
C ARG A 46 -13.09 0.34 7.43
N ALA A 47 -12.57 -0.24 6.34
CA ALA A 47 -13.26 -1.23 5.51
C ALA A 47 -13.29 -2.64 6.14
N ALA A 48 -12.83 -2.83 7.39
CA ALA A 48 -12.87 -4.13 8.08
C ALA A 48 -14.25 -4.82 8.05
N PRO A 49 -15.38 -4.13 8.31
CA PRO A 49 -16.70 -4.76 8.22
C PRO A 49 -16.96 -5.37 6.83
N GLU A 50 -16.61 -4.63 5.76
CA GLU A 50 -16.80 -5.10 4.39
C GLU A 50 -15.83 -6.23 4.03
N LEU A 51 -14.59 -6.19 4.53
CA LEU A 51 -13.59 -7.23 4.29
C LEU A 51 -13.96 -8.56 4.99
N VAL A 52 -14.31 -8.50 6.27
CA VAL A 52 -14.75 -9.68 7.06
C VAL A 52 -15.96 -10.30 6.41
N HIS A 53 -16.99 -9.48 6.19
CA HIS A 53 -18.30 -9.91 5.71
C HIS A 53 -18.40 -9.95 4.19
N SER A 54 -17.25 -9.90 3.50
CA SER A 54 -17.21 -9.98 2.06
C SER A 54 -17.77 -11.34 1.65
N PRO A 55 -18.75 -11.35 0.75
CA PRO A 55 -19.38 -12.61 0.38
C PRO A 55 -18.54 -13.38 -0.65
N GLU A 56 -17.39 -12.84 -1.10
CA GLU A 56 -16.37 -13.51 -1.90
C GLU A 56 -15.34 -14.28 -1.06
N ARG A 57 -15.44 -14.23 0.28
CA ARG A 57 -14.53 -14.96 1.19
C ARG A 57 -14.59 -16.47 0.95
N LEU A 58 -13.44 -17.11 0.98
CA LEU A 58 -13.34 -18.56 1.05
C LEU A 58 -13.92 -19.04 2.38
N ARG A 59 -14.76 -20.08 2.33
CA ARG A 59 -15.50 -20.59 3.51
C ARG A 59 -15.12 -22.00 3.92
N ARG A 60 -14.66 -22.82 2.98
CA ARG A 60 -14.30 -24.23 3.17
C ARG A 60 -13.05 -24.58 2.36
N PRO A 61 -12.28 -25.59 2.78
CA PRO A 61 -11.20 -26.14 1.97
C PRO A 61 -11.71 -26.60 0.61
N LEU A 62 -10.96 -26.28 -0.43
CA LEU A 62 -11.29 -26.58 -1.83
C LEU A 62 -10.19 -27.44 -2.45
N ARG A 63 -10.58 -28.49 -3.16
CA ARG A 63 -9.69 -29.36 -3.95
C ARG A 63 -9.91 -29.13 -5.44
N ARG A 64 -8.83 -28.97 -6.17
CA ARG A 64 -8.83 -28.83 -7.63
C ARG A 64 -9.32 -30.12 -8.30
N THR A 65 -10.13 -30.01 -9.36
CA THR A 65 -10.62 -31.19 -10.11
C THR A 65 -10.12 -31.28 -11.54
N THR A 66 -9.40 -30.26 -12.02
CA THR A 66 -8.78 -30.22 -13.35
C THR A 66 -7.24 -30.16 -13.26
N PRO A 67 -6.50 -30.56 -14.31
CA PRO A 67 -5.05 -30.39 -14.35
C PRO A 67 -4.63 -28.92 -14.25
N LYS A 68 -3.46 -28.61 -13.67
CA LYS A 68 -2.94 -27.22 -13.51
C LYS A 68 -2.78 -26.44 -14.82
N SER A 69 -2.78 -27.12 -15.98
CA SER A 69 -2.80 -26.51 -17.30
C SER A 69 -4.16 -25.89 -17.67
N ASP A 70 -5.24 -26.33 -17.03
CA ASP A 70 -6.58 -25.75 -17.22
C ASP A 70 -6.69 -24.41 -16.48
N PRO A 71 -7.08 -23.32 -17.18
CA PRO A 71 -7.24 -22.01 -16.56
C PRO A 71 -8.35 -21.98 -15.50
N ASP A 72 -9.32 -22.90 -15.53
CA ASP A 72 -10.36 -23.07 -14.51
C ASP A 72 -10.04 -24.26 -13.60
N PRO A 73 -9.71 -24.03 -12.30
CA PRO A 73 -9.41 -25.11 -11.37
C PRO A 73 -10.58 -26.05 -11.06
N ARG A 74 -11.82 -25.59 -11.27
CA ARG A 74 -13.07 -26.29 -10.90
C ARG A 74 -12.98 -26.90 -9.51
N TRP A 75 -13.20 -26.08 -8.50
CA TRP A 75 -13.08 -26.48 -7.11
C TRP A 75 -14.19 -27.44 -6.65
N ARG A 76 -13.80 -28.41 -5.81
CA ARG A 76 -14.71 -29.24 -5.03
C ARG A 76 -14.46 -28.99 -3.54
N GLU A 77 -15.51 -28.69 -2.78
CA GLU A 77 -15.40 -28.59 -1.32
C GLU A 77 -14.97 -29.93 -0.71
N ILE A 78 -14.06 -29.88 0.27
CA ILE A 78 -13.62 -31.01 1.09
C ILE A 78 -13.57 -30.59 2.56
N SER A 79 -13.49 -31.56 3.49
CA SER A 79 -13.31 -31.24 4.91
C SER A 79 -11.88 -30.80 5.24
N TRP A 80 -11.70 -30.14 6.38
CA TRP A 80 -10.36 -29.85 6.90
C TRP A 80 -9.55 -31.12 7.18
N ASP A 81 -10.16 -32.15 7.76
CA ASP A 81 -9.47 -33.41 8.07
C ASP A 81 -8.94 -34.07 6.79
N GLU A 82 -9.74 -34.09 5.70
CA GLU A 82 -9.27 -34.59 4.40
C GLU A 82 -8.13 -33.74 3.85
N ALA A 83 -8.24 -32.41 3.90
CA ALA A 83 -7.23 -31.50 3.39
C ALA A 83 -5.90 -31.64 4.15
N LEU A 84 -5.92 -31.59 5.48
CA LEU A 84 -4.71 -31.64 6.31
C LEU A 84 -4.04 -33.01 6.26
N SER A 85 -4.82 -34.10 6.20
CA SER A 85 -4.27 -35.46 6.03
C SER A 85 -3.55 -35.59 4.69
N GLU A 86 -4.16 -35.12 3.59
CA GLU A 86 -3.51 -35.14 2.27
C GLU A 86 -2.24 -34.28 2.26
N ILE A 87 -2.25 -33.11 2.89
CA ILE A 87 -1.08 -32.25 2.99
C ILE A 87 0.04 -32.96 3.75
N ALA A 88 -0.25 -33.51 4.93
CA ALA A 88 0.75 -34.21 5.74
C ALA A 88 1.34 -35.42 5.01
N GLU A 89 0.49 -36.23 4.35
CA GLU A 89 0.93 -37.38 3.56
C GLU A 89 1.85 -36.96 2.39
N ARG A 90 1.43 -35.98 1.60
CA ARG A 90 2.19 -35.53 0.42
C ARG A 90 3.51 -34.87 0.81
N LEU A 91 3.50 -33.95 1.78
CA LEU A 91 4.71 -33.28 2.24
C LEU A 91 5.66 -34.25 2.93
N GLY A 92 5.15 -35.13 3.79
CA GLY A 92 5.93 -36.19 4.44
C GLY A 92 6.56 -37.15 3.45
N GLY A 93 5.80 -37.58 2.43
CA GLY A 93 6.29 -38.44 1.35
C GLY A 93 7.39 -37.79 0.51
N ILE A 94 7.26 -36.51 0.16
CA ILE A 94 8.30 -35.76 -0.55
C ILE A 94 9.55 -35.62 0.33
N ARG A 95 9.39 -35.25 1.61
CA ARG A 95 10.49 -35.16 2.58
C ARG A 95 11.26 -36.47 2.69
N ALA A 96 10.56 -37.60 2.76
CA ALA A 96 11.17 -38.92 2.89
C ALA A 96 11.91 -39.38 1.62
N THR A 97 11.43 -39.01 0.43
CA THR A 97 11.97 -39.50 -0.84
C THR A 97 12.97 -38.56 -1.51
N SER A 98 12.90 -37.25 -1.25
CA SER A 98 13.70 -36.22 -1.93
C SER A 98 14.34 -35.21 -0.97
N GLY A 99 14.16 -35.37 0.34
CA GLY A 99 14.62 -34.42 1.35
C GLY A 99 13.63 -33.27 1.57
N ALA A 100 13.72 -32.63 2.74
CA ALA A 100 12.85 -31.52 3.10
C ALA A 100 13.06 -30.29 2.22
N GLU A 101 14.23 -30.15 1.59
CA GLU A 101 14.53 -29.10 0.62
C GLU A 101 13.71 -29.19 -0.68
N ALA A 102 13.12 -30.33 -0.99
CA ALA A 102 12.24 -30.48 -2.15
C ALA A 102 10.85 -29.83 -1.94
N VAL A 103 10.56 -29.31 -0.74
CA VAL A 103 9.36 -28.53 -0.43
C VAL A 103 9.75 -27.08 -0.17
N ALA A 104 9.17 -26.15 -0.92
CA ALA A 104 9.30 -24.72 -0.68
C ALA A 104 8.08 -24.17 0.07
N PHE A 105 8.28 -23.04 0.74
CA PHE A 105 7.24 -22.35 1.48
C PHE A 105 7.20 -20.88 1.08
N SER A 106 6.07 -20.38 0.60
CA SER A 106 5.89 -18.95 0.33
C SER A 106 5.13 -18.32 1.50
N VAL A 107 5.67 -17.26 2.08
CA VAL A 107 5.05 -16.56 3.21
C VAL A 107 4.93 -15.09 2.86
N THR A 108 3.71 -14.58 2.91
CA THR A 108 3.45 -13.17 2.60
C THR A 108 4.04 -12.22 3.64
N SER A 109 4.34 -10.98 3.24
CA SER A 109 5.01 -10.04 4.14
C SER A 109 4.08 -9.58 5.29
N PRO A 110 4.55 -9.55 6.55
CA PRO A 110 3.81 -8.98 7.67
C PRO A 110 3.67 -7.44 7.55
N SER A 111 4.34 -6.82 6.57
CA SER A 111 4.25 -5.38 6.33
C SER A 111 2.96 -4.95 5.61
N GLY A 112 2.16 -5.90 5.11
CA GLY A 112 0.92 -5.63 4.38
C GLY A 112 -0.15 -6.72 4.50
N THR A 113 -0.07 -7.58 5.52
CA THR A 113 -1.02 -8.69 5.73
C THR A 113 -1.16 -9.02 7.22
N PRO A 114 -2.23 -9.76 7.60
CA PRO A 114 -2.39 -10.35 8.95
C PRO A 114 -1.29 -11.29 9.39
N MET A 115 -0.40 -11.72 8.48
CA MET A 115 0.64 -12.72 8.74
C MET A 115 1.51 -12.38 9.95
N SER A 116 1.58 -11.11 10.36
CA SER A 116 2.28 -10.70 11.58
C SER A 116 1.78 -11.41 12.85
N ASP A 117 0.57 -11.95 12.86
CA ASP A 117 -0.01 -12.68 13.99
C ASP A 117 0.46 -14.15 14.06
N ALA A 118 0.94 -14.70 12.94
CA ALA A 118 1.29 -16.12 12.80
C ALA A 118 2.73 -16.38 12.33
N ILE A 119 3.45 -15.36 11.86
CA ILE A 119 4.75 -15.49 11.16
C ILE A 119 5.75 -16.35 11.94
N ASP A 120 5.91 -16.13 13.25
CA ASP A 120 6.88 -16.87 14.06
C ASP A 120 6.51 -18.37 14.17
N TRP A 121 5.21 -18.69 14.19
CA TRP A 121 4.72 -20.08 14.22
C TRP A 121 4.85 -20.77 12.86
N VAL A 122 4.59 -20.04 11.78
CA VAL A 122 4.82 -20.52 10.40
C VAL A 122 6.32 -20.78 10.19
N GLU A 123 7.20 -19.88 10.61
CA GLU A 123 8.64 -20.10 10.52
C GLU A 123 9.12 -21.27 11.37
N ARG A 124 8.59 -21.42 12.59
CA ARG A 124 8.86 -22.60 13.43
C ARG A 124 8.53 -23.88 12.67
N PHE A 125 7.37 -23.92 12.02
CA PHE A 125 6.90 -25.10 11.29
C PHE A 125 7.84 -25.43 10.13
N ILE A 126 8.20 -24.44 9.33
CA ILE A 126 9.08 -24.60 8.17
C ILE A 126 10.48 -25.09 8.59
N ARG A 127 11.04 -24.48 9.65
CA ARG A 127 12.38 -24.83 10.15
C ARG A 127 12.42 -26.24 10.72
N LEU A 128 11.41 -26.66 11.50
CA LEU A 128 11.32 -28.01 12.06
C LEU A 128 10.94 -29.08 11.02
N PHE A 129 10.14 -28.72 10.01
CA PHE A 129 9.95 -29.55 8.82
C PHE A 129 11.29 -29.80 8.10
N GLY A 130 12.22 -28.83 8.18
CA GLY A 130 13.58 -28.95 7.69
C GLY A 130 13.77 -28.33 6.31
N SER A 131 12.86 -27.48 5.82
CA SER A 131 13.06 -26.82 4.53
C SER A 131 13.92 -25.56 4.70
N PRO A 132 14.99 -25.39 3.89
CA PRO A 132 15.74 -24.15 3.81
C PRO A 132 15.15 -23.16 2.79
N ASN A 133 14.02 -23.49 2.16
CA ASN A 133 13.50 -22.79 0.99
C ASN A 133 12.22 -22.01 1.30
N THR A 134 12.39 -20.88 2.00
CA THR A 134 11.29 -19.97 2.34
C THR A 134 11.32 -18.71 1.48
N LEU A 135 10.23 -18.39 0.80
CA LEU A 135 10.07 -17.17 -0.01
C LEU A 135 9.31 -16.10 0.78
N TYR A 136 9.95 -14.96 1.06
CA TYR A 136 9.34 -13.80 1.75
C TYR A 136 9.28 -12.53 0.92
N ALA A 137 9.96 -12.49 -0.23
CA ALA A 137 10.23 -11.28 -1.02
C ALA A 137 11.16 -10.27 -0.32
N THR A 138 12.04 -10.72 0.58
CA THR A 138 13.03 -9.88 1.30
C THR A 138 13.85 -9.03 0.34
N GLU A 139 14.31 -9.64 -0.74
CA GLU A 139 15.08 -9.03 -1.84
C GLU A 139 14.38 -7.84 -2.49
N ILE A 140 13.04 -7.81 -2.48
CA ILE A 140 12.22 -6.73 -3.03
C ILE A 140 11.35 -6.05 -1.96
N CYS A 141 11.71 -6.15 -0.68
CA CYS A 141 10.94 -5.51 0.39
C CYS A 141 11.85 -4.76 1.35
N ASN A 142 12.52 -5.47 2.24
CA ASN A 142 13.21 -4.92 3.41
C ASN A 142 14.72 -5.17 3.43
N TRP A 143 15.27 -5.85 2.42
CA TRP A 143 16.71 -6.16 2.33
C TRP A 143 17.61 -4.96 2.67
N HIS A 144 17.44 -3.86 1.94
CA HIS A 144 18.22 -2.64 2.10
C HIS A 144 18.29 -2.19 3.57
N LYS A 145 17.16 -1.84 4.19
CA LYS A 145 17.16 -1.28 5.54
C LYS A 145 17.52 -2.30 6.63
N ASP A 146 17.18 -3.60 6.48
CA ASP A 146 17.34 -4.57 7.56
C ASP A 146 18.70 -5.28 7.52
N TYR A 147 19.28 -5.46 6.32
CA TYR A 147 20.49 -6.26 6.11
C TYR A 147 21.61 -5.47 5.46
N ALA A 148 21.34 -4.67 4.42
CA ALA A 148 22.39 -3.85 3.81
C ALA A 148 22.89 -2.75 4.77
N HIS A 149 21.99 -2.16 5.56
CA HIS A 149 22.33 -1.23 6.64
C HIS A 149 23.26 -1.87 7.68
N ALA A 150 23.10 -3.18 7.95
CA ALA A 150 23.90 -3.91 8.93
C ALA A 150 25.37 -4.07 8.50
N PHE A 151 25.68 -3.98 7.20
CA PHE A 151 27.09 -3.88 6.76
C PHE A 151 27.76 -2.58 7.22
N THR A 152 26.99 -1.55 7.60
CA THR A 152 27.51 -0.26 8.10
C THR A 152 27.52 -0.24 9.63
N PHE A 153 26.36 -0.49 10.26
CA PHE A 153 26.16 -0.30 11.70
C PHE A 153 26.07 -1.60 12.50
N GLY A 154 26.08 -2.77 11.85
CA GLY A 154 25.86 -4.07 12.52
C GLY A 154 24.41 -4.32 12.93
N SER A 155 23.48 -3.48 12.48
CA SER A 155 22.05 -3.56 12.78
C SER A 155 21.23 -3.11 11.58
N GLY A 156 19.97 -3.55 11.50
CA GLY A 156 18.99 -2.92 10.61
C GLY A 156 18.65 -1.50 11.07
N LEU A 157 18.12 -0.68 10.15
CA LEU A 157 17.78 0.72 10.38
C LEU A 157 16.89 0.90 11.62
N PRO A 158 17.38 1.54 12.70
CA PRO A 158 16.60 1.74 13.91
C PRO A 158 15.46 2.76 13.74
N ALA A 159 14.55 2.80 14.72
CA ALA A 159 13.41 3.70 14.67
C ALA A 159 13.86 5.17 14.82
N PRO A 160 13.32 6.11 14.02
CA PRO A 160 13.64 7.53 14.16
C PRO A 160 12.99 8.11 15.41
N ASP A 161 13.77 8.77 16.27
CA ASP A 161 13.28 9.57 17.39
C ASP A 161 12.85 10.96 16.92
N TYR A 162 11.68 11.05 16.29
CA TYR A 162 11.17 12.32 15.77
C TYR A 162 10.92 13.36 16.86
N ALA A 163 10.63 12.95 18.09
CA ALA A 163 10.32 13.88 19.18
C ALA A 163 11.51 14.79 19.54
N GLY A 164 12.74 14.30 19.38
CA GLY A 164 13.98 15.04 19.67
C GLY A 164 14.76 15.50 18.44
N THR A 165 14.25 15.28 17.23
CA THR A 165 15.02 15.52 15.99
C THR A 165 15.01 16.99 15.58
N GLU A 166 16.15 17.54 15.16
CA GLU A 166 16.24 18.86 14.55
C GLU A 166 16.04 18.79 13.03
N PHE A 167 16.48 17.70 12.39
CA PHE A 167 16.34 17.48 10.97
C PHE A 167 15.94 16.03 10.63
N ALA A 168 14.75 15.86 10.06
CA ALA A 168 14.24 14.56 9.63
C ALA A 168 14.40 14.37 8.11
N VAL A 169 14.85 13.19 7.70
CA VAL A 169 15.03 12.82 6.28
C VAL A 169 14.15 11.62 5.93
N LEU A 170 13.23 11.79 4.98
CA LEU A 170 12.46 10.69 4.39
C LEU A 170 13.04 10.37 3.01
N TRP A 171 13.67 9.21 2.85
CA TRP A 171 14.35 8.82 1.62
C TRP A 171 13.69 7.62 0.97
N GLY A 172 13.05 7.80 -0.20
CA GLY A 172 12.30 6.74 -0.86
C GLY A 172 11.18 6.15 0.01
N HIS A 173 10.63 6.94 0.93
CA HIS A 173 9.69 6.50 1.94
C HIS A 173 8.55 7.51 2.14
N ASN A 174 7.30 7.02 2.07
CA ASN A 174 6.09 7.82 2.20
C ASN A 174 5.21 7.29 3.35
N PRO A 175 5.44 7.73 4.60
CA PRO A 175 4.70 7.23 5.76
C PRO A 175 3.21 7.57 5.72
N ALA A 176 2.81 8.69 5.09
CA ALA A 176 1.40 9.08 5.01
C ALA A 176 0.52 8.05 4.29
N LYS A 177 1.09 7.27 3.35
CA LYS A 177 0.40 6.18 2.65
C LYS A 177 0.77 4.78 3.17
N ALA A 178 2.01 4.59 3.63
CA ALA A 178 2.57 3.26 3.91
C ALA A 178 2.71 2.92 5.41
N TRP A 179 2.80 3.93 6.29
CA TRP A 179 2.97 3.73 7.73
C TRP A 179 2.39 4.89 8.54
N LEU A 180 1.07 4.87 8.74
CA LEU A 180 0.32 6.00 9.29
C LEU A 180 0.76 6.38 10.71
N ALA A 181 1.12 5.40 11.55
CA ALA A 181 1.64 5.65 12.90
C ALA A 181 2.96 6.46 12.87
N GLN A 182 3.82 6.22 11.89
CA GLN A 182 5.04 7.01 11.72
C GLN A 182 4.75 8.42 11.18
N SER A 183 3.76 8.54 10.30
CA SER A 183 3.29 9.86 9.83
C SER A 183 2.74 10.69 10.98
N ALA A 184 2.02 10.06 11.92
CA ALA A 184 1.51 10.71 13.12
C ALA A 184 2.68 11.14 14.05
N ALA A 185 3.62 10.25 14.32
CA ALA A 185 4.80 10.55 15.15
C ALA A 185 5.64 11.73 14.60
N LEU A 186 5.87 11.79 13.29
CA LEU A 186 6.55 12.93 12.65
C LEU A 186 5.73 14.22 12.75
N ALA A 187 4.41 14.13 12.68
CA ALA A 187 3.52 15.28 12.77
C ALA A 187 3.37 15.83 14.20
N GLU A 188 3.57 15.00 15.21
CA GLU A 188 3.57 15.39 16.63
C GLU A 188 4.92 15.96 17.09
N ALA A 189 5.99 15.80 16.29
CA ALA A 189 7.30 16.33 16.57
C ALA A 189 7.33 17.87 16.61
N ARG A 190 8.20 18.43 17.45
CA ARG A 190 8.37 19.90 17.58
C ARG A 190 9.14 20.47 16.38
N THR A 191 8.42 20.77 15.31
CA THR A 191 8.88 21.51 14.10
C THR A 191 10.32 21.18 13.66
N PRO A 192 10.65 19.91 13.38
CA PRO A 192 11.92 19.60 12.74
C PRO A 192 11.94 20.18 11.32
N LYS A 193 13.11 20.54 10.81
CA LYS A 193 13.31 20.63 9.37
C LYS A 193 13.03 19.26 8.76
N LEU A 194 12.56 19.20 7.53
CA LEU A 194 12.20 18.00 6.81
C LEU A 194 12.81 18.01 5.41
N ALA A 195 13.55 16.95 5.10
CA ALA A 195 13.96 16.63 3.74
C ALA A 195 13.20 15.40 3.23
N VAL A 196 12.74 15.47 1.99
CA VAL A 196 12.08 14.35 1.29
C VAL A 196 12.82 14.10 -0.02
N VAL A 197 13.43 12.92 -0.12
CA VAL A 197 14.08 12.43 -1.33
C VAL A 197 13.12 11.45 -2.00
N ASP A 198 12.39 11.93 -3.01
CA ASP A 198 11.36 11.15 -3.72
C ASP A 198 11.14 11.76 -5.12
N PRO A 199 11.05 10.97 -6.19
CA PRO A 199 10.69 11.47 -7.53
C PRO A 199 9.35 12.20 -7.55
N ARG A 200 8.46 11.92 -6.60
CA ARG A 200 7.13 12.50 -6.51
C ARG A 200 7.08 13.59 -5.44
N ARG A 201 6.26 14.61 -5.69
CA ARG A 201 5.91 15.61 -4.67
C ARG A 201 4.86 15.03 -3.71
N THR A 202 5.29 14.10 -2.86
CA THR A 202 4.41 13.45 -1.87
C THR A 202 3.86 14.43 -0.83
N ALA A 203 2.91 13.97 -0.02
CA ALA A 203 2.33 14.75 1.09
C ALA A 203 3.37 15.35 2.04
N SER A 204 4.40 14.56 2.36
CA SER A 204 5.52 15.02 3.18
C SER A 204 6.35 16.06 2.42
N ALA A 205 6.56 15.88 1.11
CA ALA A 205 7.36 16.78 0.29
C ALA A 205 6.72 18.17 0.10
N VAL A 206 5.39 18.29 0.15
CA VAL A 206 4.70 19.60 0.04
C VAL A 206 5.12 20.57 1.16
N ARG A 207 5.44 20.04 2.34
CA ARG A 207 5.82 20.81 3.54
C ARG A 207 7.30 20.71 3.88
N ALA A 208 8.10 20.05 3.04
CA ALA A 208 9.52 19.86 3.27
C ALA A 208 10.31 21.09 2.84
N GLU A 209 11.29 21.48 3.65
CA GLU A 209 12.30 22.48 3.28
C GLU A 209 13.10 22.02 2.06
N HIS A 210 13.39 20.71 1.99
CA HIS A 210 14.07 20.09 0.86
C HIS A 210 13.19 19.01 0.24
N TRP A 211 12.75 19.23 -0.99
CA TRP A 211 12.26 18.15 -1.84
C TRP A 211 13.26 17.86 -2.94
N LEU A 212 14.02 16.78 -2.80
CA LEU A 212 15.01 16.35 -3.78
C LEU A 212 14.36 15.34 -4.73
N ARG A 213 13.98 15.82 -5.93
CA ARG A 213 13.30 15.05 -6.97
C ARG A 213 14.27 14.10 -7.68
N VAL A 214 14.70 13.06 -6.98
CA VAL A 214 15.70 12.10 -7.47
C VAL A 214 15.17 11.22 -8.61
N ARG A 215 16.02 10.94 -9.60
CA ARG A 215 15.75 9.95 -10.65
C ARG A 215 15.80 8.54 -10.03
N PRO A 216 14.75 7.71 -10.15
CA PRO A 216 14.73 6.39 -9.53
C PRO A 216 15.94 5.52 -9.90
N GLY A 217 16.55 4.87 -8.90
CA GLY A 217 17.74 4.02 -9.09
C GLY A 217 19.07 4.77 -9.09
N THR A 218 19.07 6.08 -8.80
CA THR A 218 20.29 6.93 -8.72
C THR A 218 20.56 7.47 -7.32
N ASP A 219 19.82 7.01 -6.32
CA ASP A 219 19.89 7.44 -4.92
C ASP A 219 21.29 7.30 -4.32
N GLY A 220 22.02 6.22 -4.64
CA GLY A 220 23.41 6.05 -4.19
C GLY A 220 24.35 7.15 -4.71
N ALA A 221 24.13 7.62 -5.94
CA ALA A 221 24.89 8.75 -6.50
C ALA A 221 24.56 10.07 -5.78
N LEU A 222 23.27 10.29 -5.49
CA LEU A 222 22.84 11.45 -4.71
C LEU A 222 23.46 11.45 -3.30
N ALA A 223 23.43 10.31 -2.60
CA ALA A 223 24.02 10.18 -1.27
C ALA A 223 25.54 10.45 -1.28
N LEU A 224 26.28 9.94 -2.27
CA LEU A 224 27.71 10.22 -2.42
C LEU A 224 28.00 11.69 -2.76
N GLY A 225 27.18 12.33 -3.60
CA GLY A 225 27.30 13.76 -3.92
C GLY A 225 27.00 14.67 -2.71
N VAL A 226 25.99 14.32 -1.91
CA VAL A 226 25.70 15.01 -0.64
C VAL A 226 26.84 14.81 0.36
N ALA A 227 27.35 13.58 0.50
CA ALA A 227 28.49 13.29 1.37
C ALA A 227 29.72 14.10 0.95
N ARG A 228 30.01 14.18 -0.35
CA ARG A 228 31.10 15.04 -0.86
C ARG A 228 30.91 16.50 -0.43
N ALA A 229 29.75 17.09 -0.67
CA ALA A 229 29.46 18.47 -0.31
C ALA A 229 29.59 18.71 1.20
N LEU A 230 29.19 17.73 2.02
CA LEU A 230 29.35 17.77 3.47
C LEU A 230 30.84 17.73 3.89
N LEU A 231 31.64 16.89 3.23
CA LEU A 231 33.08 16.75 3.48
C LEU A 231 33.86 18.00 3.08
N GLU A 232 33.58 18.59 1.92
CA GLU A 232 34.22 19.85 1.45
C GLU A 232 34.00 21.01 2.43
N ARG A 233 32.86 20.99 3.14
CA ARG A 233 32.50 21.98 4.17
C ARG A 233 33.04 21.66 5.55
N ARG A 234 33.65 20.49 5.73
CA ARG A 234 34.02 19.95 7.06
C ARG A 234 32.82 19.91 8.02
N GLY A 235 31.63 19.60 7.49
CA GLY A 235 30.37 19.60 8.24
C GLY A 235 30.01 18.27 8.90
N HIS A 236 30.91 17.29 8.88
CA HIS A 236 30.69 15.98 9.52
C HIS A 236 31.13 16.02 11.00
N ASP A 237 30.57 15.15 11.83
CA ASP A 237 31.01 14.93 13.22
C ASP A 237 32.37 14.21 13.22
N GLU A 238 33.43 15.00 13.13
CA GLU A 238 34.81 14.51 13.07
C GLU A 238 35.20 13.71 14.32
N ALA A 239 34.67 14.07 15.49
CA ALA A 239 34.94 13.35 16.74
C ALA A 239 34.31 11.94 16.71
N PHE A 240 33.07 11.83 16.26
CA PHE A 240 32.42 10.54 16.06
C PHE A 240 33.13 9.72 14.97
N VAL A 241 33.44 10.34 13.83
CA VAL A 241 34.15 9.68 12.70
C VAL A 241 35.46 9.05 13.18
N ARG A 242 36.28 9.78 13.93
CA ARG A 242 37.57 9.27 14.43
C ARG A 242 37.45 8.22 15.53
N SER A 243 36.40 8.28 16.34
CA SER A 243 36.29 7.46 17.56
C SER A 243 35.48 6.18 17.38
N TRP A 244 34.43 6.24 16.56
CA TRP A 244 33.36 5.24 16.50
C TRP A 244 33.13 4.64 15.11
N THR A 245 33.85 5.12 14.10
CA THR A 245 33.89 4.49 12.77
C THR A 245 35.25 3.84 12.54
N ASN A 246 35.36 3.02 11.50
CA ASN A 246 36.64 2.47 11.07
C ASN A 246 37.45 3.43 10.18
N ALA A 247 37.03 4.68 10.02
CA ALA A 247 37.68 5.74 9.25
C ALA A 247 39.22 5.82 9.42
N PRO A 248 39.78 5.76 10.66
CA PRO A 248 41.22 5.91 10.84
C PRO A 248 42.01 4.61 10.70
N LEU A 249 41.34 3.45 10.56
CA LEU A 249 42.03 2.17 10.40
C LEU A 249 42.79 2.16 9.07
N LEU A 250 44.03 1.72 9.13
CA LEU A 250 44.91 1.63 7.95
C LEU A 250 44.53 0.43 7.09
N VAL A 251 44.24 0.68 5.82
CA VAL A 251 44.01 -0.32 4.79
C VAL A 251 45.28 -0.48 3.96
N ARG A 252 45.77 -1.72 3.80
CA ARG A 252 46.93 -2.01 2.97
C ARG A 252 46.55 -1.87 1.49
N THR A 253 47.36 -1.14 0.73
CA THR A 253 47.10 -0.88 -0.69
C THR A 253 47.33 -2.10 -1.59
N ASP A 254 48.13 -3.07 -1.15
CA ASP A 254 48.48 -4.29 -1.89
C ASP A 254 47.41 -5.38 -1.81
N THR A 255 46.61 -5.38 -0.74
CA THR A 255 45.64 -6.46 -0.44
C THR A 255 44.21 -5.96 -0.24
N GLY A 256 44.00 -4.66 0.01
CA GLY A 256 42.69 -4.11 0.39
C GLY A 256 42.21 -4.56 1.77
N ARG A 257 43.09 -5.16 2.59
CA ARG A 257 42.76 -5.59 3.95
C ARG A 257 43.21 -4.57 4.97
N PHE A 258 42.53 -4.50 6.10
CA PHE A 258 43.03 -3.71 7.22
C PHE A 258 44.37 -4.25 7.72
N LEU A 259 45.33 -3.36 7.94
CA LEU A 259 46.60 -3.65 8.58
C LEU A 259 46.31 -4.09 10.03
N ARG A 260 46.76 -5.30 10.39
CA ARG A 260 46.57 -5.87 11.72
C ARG A 260 47.65 -5.36 12.67
N ALA A 261 47.29 -5.14 13.93
CA ALA A 261 48.24 -4.69 14.97
C ALA A 261 49.46 -5.63 15.08
N ALA A 262 49.21 -6.93 15.00
CA ALA A 262 50.20 -8.00 15.03
C ALA A 262 51.28 -7.90 13.94
N GLU A 263 50.99 -7.21 12.82
CA GLU A 263 51.97 -6.98 11.75
C GLU A 263 52.97 -5.88 12.13
N ILE A 264 52.65 -4.99 13.07
CA ILE A 264 53.55 -3.95 13.59
C ILE A 264 54.26 -4.46 14.85
N ASP A 265 53.48 -5.01 15.79
CA ASP A 265 53.95 -5.61 17.04
C ASP A 265 53.26 -6.96 17.23
N PRO A 266 53.98 -8.09 17.14
CA PRO A 266 53.40 -9.44 17.27
C PRO A 266 52.63 -9.70 18.58
N ALA A 267 52.87 -8.91 19.63
CA ALA A 267 52.15 -9.02 20.90
C ALA A 267 50.83 -8.22 20.92
N ALA A 268 50.60 -7.35 19.94
CA ALA A 268 49.43 -6.47 19.90
C ALA A 268 48.25 -7.11 19.16
N ALA A 269 47.05 -6.87 19.68
CA ALA A 269 45.78 -7.32 19.09
C ALA A 269 45.04 -6.17 18.38
N GLY A 270 44.17 -6.53 17.44
CA GLY A 270 43.33 -5.57 16.72
C GLY A 270 43.95 -5.06 15.42
N PHE A 271 43.87 -3.76 15.21
CA PHE A 271 44.16 -3.06 13.95
C PHE A 271 45.27 -2.04 14.13
N ALA A 272 45.64 -1.33 13.07
CA ALA A 272 46.59 -0.24 13.11
C ALA A 272 45.95 1.09 12.70
N VAL A 273 46.34 2.17 13.37
CA VAL A 273 46.03 3.56 13.01
C VAL A 273 47.34 4.32 12.80
N TRP A 274 47.30 5.48 12.15
CA TRP A 274 48.46 6.38 12.07
C TRP A 274 48.28 7.54 13.04
N ASP A 275 49.20 7.72 13.99
CA ASP A 275 49.22 8.89 14.88
C ASP A 275 50.01 10.02 14.21
N GLU A 276 49.34 11.14 13.92
CA GLU A 276 49.93 12.31 13.25
C GLU A 276 50.91 13.08 14.13
N VAL A 277 50.80 12.98 15.45
CA VAL A 277 51.72 13.62 16.40
C VAL A 277 52.97 12.77 16.58
N ALA A 278 52.80 11.45 16.71
CA ALA A 278 53.91 10.52 16.87
C ALA A 278 54.59 10.16 15.52
N CYS A 279 53.96 10.52 14.40
CA CYS A 279 54.42 10.25 13.03
C CYS A 279 54.73 8.76 12.79
N ARG A 280 53.91 7.87 13.32
CA ARG A 280 54.07 6.41 13.16
C ARG A 280 52.73 5.70 13.22
N ALA A 281 52.72 4.45 12.76
CA ALA A 281 51.59 3.56 12.97
C ALA A 281 51.59 3.05 14.42
N GLU A 282 50.41 3.00 15.03
CA GLU A 282 50.16 2.56 16.40
C GLU A 282 49.12 1.43 16.41
N PRO A 283 49.29 0.40 17.25
CA PRO A 283 48.25 -0.60 17.51
C PRO A 283 46.97 0.03 18.07
N TYR A 284 45.83 -0.48 17.62
CA TYR A 284 44.50 -0.07 18.06
C TYR A 284 43.57 -1.27 18.21
N ASP A 285 43.18 -1.56 19.45
CA ASP A 285 42.18 -2.58 19.78
C ASP A 285 40.78 -1.94 19.96
N PRO A 286 39.81 -2.20 19.06
CA PRO A 286 38.49 -1.60 19.14
C PRO A 286 37.62 -2.19 20.26
N ASN A 287 38.09 -3.21 21.00
CA ASN A 287 37.47 -3.61 22.26
C ASN A 287 37.53 -2.50 23.31
N TYR A 288 38.47 -1.57 23.19
CA TYR A 288 38.62 -0.45 24.11
C TYR A 288 38.23 0.88 23.43
N PRO A 289 37.89 1.92 24.22
CA PRO A 289 37.73 3.28 23.70
C PRO A 289 39.00 3.75 23.00
N ALA A 290 38.85 4.54 21.93
CA ALA A 290 40.01 5.17 21.28
C ALA A 290 40.75 6.11 22.26
N SER A 291 42.07 5.98 22.31
CA SER A 291 42.95 6.85 23.08
C SER A 291 43.55 7.91 22.15
N GLY A 292 43.28 9.19 22.42
CA GLY A 292 43.74 10.30 21.57
C GLY A 292 43.25 10.28 20.11
N PRO A 293 41.97 9.98 19.82
CA PRO A 293 41.46 9.85 18.45
C PRO A 293 41.61 11.13 17.60
N GLU A 294 41.77 12.30 18.23
CA GLU A 294 42.05 13.57 17.55
C GLU A 294 43.37 13.54 16.75
N ARG A 295 44.26 12.58 17.03
CA ARG A 295 45.57 12.43 16.39
C ARG A 295 45.57 11.43 15.23
N PHE A 296 44.51 10.65 15.05
CA PHE A 296 44.52 9.54 14.08
C PHE A 296 44.38 10.07 12.65
N ALA A 297 45.27 9.74 11.72
CA ALA A 297 45.12 10.23 10.35
C ALA A 297 43.83 9.72 9.69
N LEU A 298 43.12 10.63 9.03
CA LEU A 298 42.00 10.30 8.14
C LEU A 298 42.40 10.31 6.66
N HIS A 299 43.52 10.95 6.32
CA HIS A 299 43.91 11.22 4.94
C HIS A 299 45.35 10.86 4.62
N GLY A 300 45.60 10.57 3.35
CA GLY A 300 46.91 10.40 2.74
C GLY A 300 47.54 9.00 2.90
N ASN A 301 48.50 8.71 2.03
CA ASN A 301 49.27 7.47 2.04
C ASN A 301 50.32 7.46 3.16
N ARG A 302 50.53 6.32 3.81
CA ARG A 302 51.50 6.09 4.88
C ARG A 302 52.29 4.83 4.57
N ARG A 303 53.62 4.95 4.54
CA ARG A 303 54.51 3.79 4.45
C ARG A 303 54.81 3.26 5.84
N VAL A 304 54.19 2.13 6.20
CA VAL A 304 54.25 1.54 7.53
C VAL A 304 55.28 0.42 7.57
N ARG A 305 56.15 0.41 8.59
CA ARG A 305 57.09 -0.70 8.81
C ARG A 305 56.36 -1.83 9.53
N THR A 306 56.28 -3.00 8.89
CA THR A 306 55.79 -4.25 9.51
C THR A 306 56.96 -5.18 9.82
N VAL A 307 56.69 -6.23 10.59
CA VAL A 307 57.66 -7.31 10.86
C VAL A 307 58.12 -8.06 9.61
N THR A 308 57.35 -8.00 8.52
CA THR A 308 57.68 -8.66 7.24
C THR A 308 58.28 -7.69 6.20
N GLY A 309 58.34 -6.40 6.50
CA GLY A 309 58.82 -5.36 5.59
C GLY A 309 57.89 -4.14 5.54
N PRO A 310 58.27 -3.06 4.83
CA PRO A 310 57.42 -1.90 4.67
C PRO A 310 56.23 -2.18 3.74
N VAL A 311 55.04 -1.72 4.12
CA VAL A 311 53.81 -1.77 3.32
C VAL A 311 53.21 -0.37 3.20
N ASP A 312 52.61 -0.05 2.06
CA ASP A 312 51.93 1.22 1.85
C ASP A 312 50.45 1.08 2.26
N CYS A 313 50.01 1.96 3.16
CA CYS A 313 48.67 1.95 3.73
C CYS A 313 47.97 3.29 3.54
N VAL A 314 46.65 3.26 3.50
CA VAL A 314 45.78 4.42 3.40
C VAL A 314 44.66 4.28 4.43
N PRO A 315 44.32 5.32 5.22
CA PRO A 315 43.17 5.24 6.12
C PRO A 315 41.88 4.92 5.36
N ALA A 316 40.98 4.11 5.93
CA ALA A 316 39.69 3.77 5.31
C ALA A 316 38.86 5.01 4.92
N PHE A 317 38.96 6.10 5.66
CA PHE A 317 38.27 7.35 5.34
C PHE A 317 38.71 7.95 4.00
N GLU A 318 39.99 7.87 3.66
CA GLU A 318 40.50 8.37 2.38
C GLU A 318 39.89 7.59 1.21
N HIS A 319 39.71 6.28 1.33
CA HIS A 319 38.98 5.49 0.32
C HIS A 319 37.53 5.95 0.16
N TYR A 320 36.84 6.22 1.27
CA TYR A 320 35.47 6.74 1.23
C TYR A 320 35.39 8.16 0.65
N ALA A 321 36.32 9.04 1.03
CA ALA A 321 36.43 10.40 0.51
C ALA A 321 36.70 10.40 -1.00
N GLN A 322 37.52 9.47 -1.50
CA GLN A 322 37.76 9.28 -2.94
C GLN A 322 36.49 8.81 -3.67
N ALA A 323 35.72 7.90 -3.08
CA ALA A 323 34.42 7.49 -3.64
C ALA A 323 33.43 8.68 -3.71
N CYS A 324 33.39 9.52 -2.68
CA CYS A 324 32.59 10.75 -2.69
C CYS A 324 33.11 11.77 -3.73
N ALA A 325 34.43 11.92 -3.86
CA ALA A 325 35.05 12.86 -4.80
C ALA A 325 34.71 12.54 -6.26
N ALA A 326 34.41 11.28 -6.58
CA ALA A 326 33.94 10.87 -7.91
C ALA A 326 32.58 11.46 -8.29
N TRP A 327 31.84 12.06 -7.34
CA TRP A 327 30.52 12.65 -7.51
C TRP A 327 30.52 14.17 -7.27
N PRO A 328 31.18 14.97 -8.14
CA PRO A 328 30.98 16.42 -8.11
C PRO A 328 29.50 16.78 -8.34
N LEU A 329 29.10 17.97 -7.89
CA LEU A 329 27.70 18.38 -7.94
C LEU A 329 27.15 18.44 -9.37
N ASP A 330 27.94 18.82 -10.36
CA ASP A 330 27.55 18.84 -11.79
C ASP A 330 27.26 17.42 -12.32
N ARG A 331 28.14 16.45 -12.02
CA ARG A 331 27.91 15.04 -12.36
C ARG A 331 26.69 14.49 -11.61
N THR A 332 26.56 14.82 -10.33
CA THR A 332 25.46 14.33 -9.48
C THR A 332 24.13 14.85 -10.02
N GLU A 333 24.04 16.12 -10.39
CA GLU A 333 22.87 16.72 -11.02
C GLU A 333 22.53 16.02 -12.34
N ALA A 334 23.51 15.84 -13.24
CA ALA A 334 23.30 15.21 -14.53
C ALA A 334 22.76 13.76 -14.42
N VAL A 335 23.20 13.01 -13.39
CA VAL A 335 22.76 11.63 -13.17
C VAL A 335 21.43 11.57 -12.43
N THR A 336 21.26 12.37 -11.38
CA THR A 336 20.16 12.24 -10.42
C THR A 336 18.97 13.13 -10.73
N THR A 337 19.13 14.11 -11.63
CA THR A 337 18.15 15.17 -11.95
C THR A 337 17.84 16.12 -10.78
N VAL A 338 18.61 16.04 -9.68
CA VAL A 338 18.52 16.97 -8.54
C VAL A 338 19.51 18.11 -8.76
N GLU A 339 19.03 19.35 -8.76
CA GLU A 339 19.84 20.53 -9.03
C GLU A 339 21.00 20.68 -8.02
N ALA A 340 22.20 21.00 -8.49
CA ALA A 340 23.39 21.18 -7.66
C ALA A 340 23.18 22.17 -6.48
N PRO A 341 22.47 23.32 -6.65
CA PRO A 341 22.15 24.20 -5.52
C PRO A 341 21.28 23.54 -4.45
N ALA A 342 20.32 22.69 -4.83
CA ALA A 342 19.48 21.97 -3.88
C ALA A 342 20.28 20.92 -3.10
N ILE A 343 21.20 20.21 -3.77
CA ILE A 343 22.13 19.28 -3.12
C ILE A 343 23.02 20.02 -2.11
N ALA A 344 23.59 21.17 -2.50
CA ALA A 344 24.45 21.97 -1.63
C ALA A 344 23.70 22.55 -0.43
N ALA A 345 22.44 22.99 -0.62
CA ALA A 345 21.57 23.49 0.44
C ALA A 345 21.18 22.37 1.43
N PHE A 346 20.84 21.19 0.92
CA PHE A 346 20.58 20.02 1.77
C PHE A 346 21.80 19.62 2.60
N ALA A 347 22.99 19.59 1.98
CA ALA A 347 24.24 19.35 2.69
C ALA A 347 24.55 20.46 3.73
N ALA A 348 24.04 21.68 3.54
CA ALA A 348 24.14 22.77 4.51
C ALA A 348 23.38 22.47 5.79
N ASP A 349 22.10 22.16 5.63
CA ASP A 349 21.24 21.88 6.76
C ASP A 349 21.66 20.61 7.49
N LEU A 350 22.21 19.62 6.77
CA LEU A 350 22.84 18.44 7.39
C LEU A 350 24.07 18.81 8.24
N ALA A 351 24.90 19.75 7.78
CA ALA A 351 26.09 20.19 8.51
C ALA A 351 25.75 21.02 9.77
N GLU A 352 24.63 21.73 9.74
CA GLU A 352 24.19 22.60 10.84
C GLU A 352 23.35 21.86 11.90
N ALA A 353 22.68 20.79 11.52
CA ALA A 353 21.82 20.01 12.40
C ALA A 353 22.63 19.24 13.45
N LYS A 354 22.20 19.30 14.72
CA LYS A 354 22.82 18.55 15.82
C LYS A 354 22.25 17.15 16.00
N SER A 355 21.04 16.91 15.52
CA SER A 355 20.38 15.62 15.56
C SER A 355 19.63 15.35 14.25
N VAL A 356 19.99 14.26 13.61
CA VAL A 356 19.43 13.85 12.32
C VAL A 356 18.74 12.49 12.47
N THR A 357 17.49 12.41 12.05
CA THR A 357 16.79 11.14 11.80
C THR A 357 16.70 10.88 10.32
N TYR A 358 16.76 9.62 9.92
CA TYR A 358 16.31 9.24 8.59
C TYR A 358 15.45 7.98 8.58
N ALA A 359 14.57 7.88 7.59
CA ALA A 359 13.80 6.69 7.30
C ALA A 359 13.87 6.37 5.80
N ALA A 360 14.21 5.12 5.49
CA ALA A 360 14.23 4.58 4.13
C ALA A 360 13.39 3.29 4.03
N TRP A 361 12.79 3.06 2.86
CA TRP A 361 12.04 1.84 2.58
C TRP A 361 12.16 1.43 1.09
N SER A 362 11.21 0.64 0.59
CA SER A 362 11.17 0.07 -0.76
C SER A 362 11.46 1.03 -1.91
N GLY A 363 11.32 2.36 -1.73
CA GLY A 363 11.72 3.34 -2.74
C GLY A 363 13.22 3.35 -3.05
N VAL A 364 14.08 2.87 -2.14
CA VAL A 364 15.52 2.63 -2.39
C VAL A 364 15.89 1.15 -2.46
N GLY A 365 14.98 0.27 -2.05
CA GLY A 365 15.24 -1.17 -1.88
C GLY A 365 14.81 -2.08 -3.03
N GLN A 366 14.25 -1.53 -4.11
CA GLN A 366 13.69 -2.30 -5.23
C GLN A 366 14.39 -1.92 -6.56
N HIS A 367 15.73 -1.96 -6.49
CA HIS A 367 16.64 -1.59 -7.58
C HIS A 367 17.74 -2.65 -7.69
N ALA A 368 18.35 -2.75 -8.88
CA ALA A 368 19.49 -3.64 -9.13
C ALA A 368 20.80 -3.21 -8.41
N ASN A 369 20.77 -2.14 -7.62
CA ASN A 369 21.88 -1.62 -6.83
C ASN A 369 21.48 -1.31 -5.39
N ALA A 370 20.45 -2.00 -4.87
CA ALA A 370 19.86 -1.72 -3.55
C ALA A 370 20.87 -1.79 -2.40
N THR A 371 21.83 -2.73 -2.42
CA THR A 371 22.81 -2.89 -1.34
C THR A 371 23.77 -1.71 -1.28
N GLN A 372 24.35 -1.32 -2.41
CA GLN A 372 25.29 -0.20 -2.48
C GLN A 372 24.60 1.16 -2.28
N THR A 373 23.34 1.28 -2.72
CA THR A 373 22.53 2.48 -2.46
C THR A 373 22.31 2.69 -0.96
N GLU A 374 21.86 1.66 -0.24
CA GLU A 374 21.71 1.77 1.21
C GLU A 374 23.05 2.04 1.89
N ARG A 375 24.12 1.37 1.45
CA ARG A 375 25.47 1.60 1.98
C ARG A 375 25.87 3.06 1.86
N ALA A 376 25.58 3.73 0.76
CA ALA A 376 25.87 5.15 0.56
C ALA A 376 25.04 6.07 1.48
N ILE A 377 23.75 5.76 1.67
CA ILE A 377 22.87 6.51 2.59
C ILE A 377 23.33 6.31 4.04
N ALA A 378 23.66 5.08 4.44
CA ALA A 378 24.09 4.74 5.78
C ALA A 378 25.47 5.34 6.12
N THR A 379 26.43 5.38 5.18
CA THR A 379 27.71 6.09 5.41
C THR A 379 27.54 7.60 5.46
N LEU A 380 26.64 8.17 4.65
CA LEU A 380 26.28 9.59 4.77
C LEU A 380 25.69 9.87 6.17
N TYR A 381 24.80 9.00 6.64
CA TYR A 381 24.23 9.11 7.98
C TYR A 381 25.28 8.98 9.09
N ALA A 382 26.26 8.07 8.94
CA ALA A 382 27.37 7.92 9.87
C ALA A 382 28.18 9.21 10.07
N LEU A 383 28.25 10.10 9.05
CA LEU A 383 28.93 11.39 9.15
C LEU A 383 28.23 12.37 10.11
N THR A 384 26.97 12.15 10.48
CA THR A 384 26.22 13.06 11.37
C THR A 384 26.38 12.72 12.85
N GLY A 385 26.97 11.57 13.18
CA GLY A 385 27.10 11.10 14.57
C GLY A 385 25.77 10.83 15.29
N SER A 386 24.65 10.79 14.56
CA SER A 386 23.30 10.73 15.14
C SER A 386 22.78 9.31 15.44
N TYR A 387 23.57 8.26 15.15
CA TYR A 387 23.15 6.89 15.40
C TYR A 387 23.03 6.62 16.91
N ASP A 388 21.90 6.05 17.31
CA ASP A 388 21.55 5.72 18.70
C ASP A 388 21.71 6.90 19.67
N SER A 389 21.51 8.14 19.20
CA SER A 389 21.55 9.36 20.01
C SER A 389 20.15 9.99 20.17
N PRO A 390 19.96 10.88 21.16
CA PRO A 390 18.72 11.67 21.26
C PRO A 390 18.44 12.42 19.96
N GLY A 391 17.20 12.35 19.46
CA GLY A 391 16.84 12.99 18.19
C GLY A 391 17.43 12.36 16.92
N GLY A 392 18.04 11.17 17.05
CA GLY A 392 18.55 10.37 15.94
C GLY A 392 17.79 9.05 15.77
N ASN A 393 18.36 8.08 15.04
CA ASN A 393 17.78 6.75 14.91
C ASN A 393 18.16 5.90 16.12
N VAL A 394 17.17 5.55 16.95
CA VAL A 394 17.37 4.91 18.25
C VAL A 394 17.06 3.43 18.17
N VAL A 395 17.96 2.60 18.70
CA VAL A 395 17.67 1.18 18.94
C VAL A 395 16.77 1.09 20.16
N LEU A 396 15.45 1.03 19.92
CA LEU A 396 14.46 0.96 21.00
C LEU A 396 14.64 -0.32 21.82
N PRO A 397 14.51 -0.24 23.16
CA PRO A 397 14.45 -1.43 24.00
C PRO A 397 13.24 -2.29 23.59
N LYS A 398 13.35 -3.60 23.76
CA LYS A 398 12.28 -4.56 23.52
C LYS A 398 11.91 -5.25 24.82
N LEU A 399 10.62 -5.57 24.97
CA LEU A 399 10.17 -6.43 26.06
C LEU A 399 10.75 -7.85 25.92
N PRO A 400 11.22 -8.47 27.01
CA PRO A 400 11.74 -9.83 26.96
C PRO A 400 10.59 -10.81 26.74
N VAL A 401 10.53 -11.43 25.57
CA VAL A 401 9.60 -12.53 25.25
C VAL A 401 10.39 -13.81 25.00
N ALA A 402 9.82 -14.96 25.30
CA ALA A 402 10.45 -16.24 24.95
C ALA A 402 10.27 -16.47 23.44
N PRO A 403 11.36 -16.58 22.65
CA PRO A 403 11.24 -16.80 21.22
C PRO A 403 10.68 -18.20 20.95
N VAL A 404 9.65 -18.27 20.09
CA VAL A 404 9.07 -19.55 19.64
C VAL A 404 9.74 -20.08 18.38
N THR A 405 10.65 -19.32 17.77
CA THR A 405 11.42 -19.80 16.64
C THR A 405 12.80 -19.17 16.61
N SER A 406 13.76 -19.89 16.02
CA SER A 406 15.15 -19.47 15.93
C SER A 406 15.87 -20.21 14.80
N ALA A 407 16.91 -19.60 14.24
CA ALA A 407 17.60 -20.13 13.06
C ALA A 407 18.35 -21.46 13.32
N ASP A 408 18.65 -21.80 14.57
CA ASP A 408 19.28 -23.06 15.01
C ASP A 408 18.33 -24.26 14.98
N GLN A 409 17.02 -24.04 14.86
CA GLN A 409 16.04 -25.12 14.63
C GLN A 409 16.26 -25.83 13.28
N LEU A 410 16.95 -25.18 12.35
CA LEU A 410 17.36 -25.76 11.08
C LEU A 410 18.84 -26.16 11.13
N ALA A 411 19.13 -27.45 10.94
CA ALA A 411 20.49 -27.98 11.01
C ALA A 411 21.43 -27.26 10.02
N PRO A 412 22.72 -27.01 10.37
CA PRO A 412 23.65 -26.30 9.50
C PRO A 412 23.80 -26.90 8.09
N GLN A 413 23.80 -28.22 7.98
CA GLN A 413 23.87 -28.93 6.69
C GLN A 413 22.65 -28.65 5.81
N GLN A 414 21.49 -28.42 6.43
CA GLN A 414 20.26 -28.12 5.73
C GLN A 414 20.19 -26.65 5.33
N ARG A 415 20.64 -25.73 6.20
CA ARG A 415 20.80 -24.30 5.84
C ARG A 415 21.71 -24.12 4.62
N ALA A 416 22.80 -24.89 4.53
CA ALA A 416 23.73 -24.85 3.41
C ALA A 416 23.11 -25.25 2.05
N LYS A 417 21.89 -25.83 2.04
CA LYS A 417 21.17 -26.17 0.82
C LYS A 417 20.28 -25.04 0.30
N ALA A 418 20.09 -23.94 1.04
CA ALA A 418 19.22 -22.84 0.62
C ALA A 418 19.48 -22.43 -0.83
N LEU A 419 18.42 -22.37 -1.63
CA LEU A 419 18.52 -21.98 -3.03
C LEU A 419 19.12 -20.57 -3.16
N GLY A 420 20.02 -20.39 -4.13
CA GLY A 420 20.71 -19.10 -4.35
C GLY A 420 21.91 -18.84 -3.44
N LEU A 421 22.15 -19.60 -2.36
CA LEU A 421 23.22 -19.31 -1.38
C LEU A 421 24.63 -19.24 -1.98
N ARG A 422 24.94 -20.06 -2.97
CA ARG A 422 26.24 -20.02 -3.65
C ARG A 422 26.42 -18.78 -4.52
N GLU A 423 25.34 -18.27 -5.08
CA GLU A 423 25.30 -17.08 -5.95
C GLU A 423 25.28 -15.80 -5.11
N PHE A 424 24.55 -15.84 -3.99
CA PHE A 424 24.35 -14.72 -3.06
C PHE A 424 24.80 -15.11 -1.63
N PRO A 425 26.10 -15.32 -1.38
CA PRO A 425 26.62 -15.80 -0.09
C PRO A 425 26.42 -14.82 1.08
N LEU A 426 26.19 -13.55 0.75
CA LEU A 426 25.89 -12.48 1.69
C LEU A 426 24.42 -12.03 1.64
N GLY A 427 23.59 -12.68 0.82
CA GLY A 427 22.23 -12.26 0.51
C GLY A 427 21.16 -12.92 1.39
N PRO A 428 19.86 -12.77 1.04
CA PRO A 428 18.75 -13.42 1.74
C PRO A 428 18.95 -14.92 2.02
N PRO A 429 19.57 -15.73 1.13
CA PRO A 429 19.77 -17.16 1.41
C PRO A 429 20.64 -17.45 2.64
N GLU A 430 21.57 -16.56 3.00
CA GLU A 430 22.37 -16.68 4.24
C GLU A 430 21.47 -16.64 5.49
N GLN A 431 20.33 -15.93 5.39
CA GLN A 431 19.36 -15.74 6.47
C GLN A 431 18.22 -16.77 6.43
N GLY A 432 18.27 -17.74 5.50
CA GLY A 432 17.26 -18.79 5.37
C GLY A 432 16.07 -18.43 4.47
N TRP A 433 16.23 -17.43 3.58
CA TRP A 433 15.20 -17.02 2.62
C TRP A 433 15.70 -17.07 1.20
N VAL A 434 14.91 -17.63 0.30
CA VAL A 434 15.29 -17.81 -1.11
C VAL A 434 14.52 -16.84 -1.99
N THR A 435 15.10 -16.50 -3.15
CA THR A 435 14.44 -15.63 -4.12
C THR A 435 13.40 -16.40 -4.93
N ALA A 436 12.38 -15.70 -5.45
CA ALA A 436 11.42 -16.31 -6.36
C ALA A 436 12.05 -16.81 -7.66
N ARG A 437 13.11 -16.13 -8.14
CA ARG A 437 13.92 -16.56 -9.28
C ARG A 437 14.54 -17.94 -9.02
N ASP A 438 15.19 -18.10 -7.88
CA ASP A 438 15.87 -19.35 -7.52
C ASP A 438 14.89 -20.50 -7.31
N PHE A 439 13.73 -20.22 -6.72
CA PHE A 439 12.63 -21.18 -6.64
C PHE A 439 12.14 -21.60 -8.04
N CYS A 440 11.86 -20.65 -8.94
CA CYS A 440 11.41 -20.98 -10.29
C CYS A 440 12.44 -21.84 -11.04
N ARG A 441 13.74 -21.49 -10.94
CA ARG A 441 14.85 -22.27 -11.51
C ARG A 441 14.90 -23.70 -10.95
N ALA A 442 14.72 -23.87 -9.64
CA ALA A 442 14.73 -25.19 -9.03
C ALA A 442 13.54 -26.06 -9.45
N VAL A 443 12.37 -25.46 -9.66
CA VAL A 443 11.17 -26.18 -10.15
C VAL A 443 11.27 -26.51 -11.64
N LEU A 444 11.73 -25.57 -12.46
CA LEU A 444 11.76 -25.71 -13.92
C LEU A 444 12.96 -26.55 -14.40
N ASP A 445 14.15 -26.28 -13.85
CA ASP A 445 15.41 -26.86 -14.33
C ASP A 445 15.94 -27.98 -13.43
N GLY A 446 15.33 -28.19 -12.25
CA GLY A 446 15.80 -29.17 -11.27
C GLY A 446 17.16 -28.84 -10.64
N LYS A 447 17.59 -27.58 -10.69
CA LYS A 447 18.91 -27.13 -10.20
C LYS A 447 18.80 -26.16 -9.01
N PRO A 448 19.67 -26.29 -7.99
CA PRO A 448 20.67 -27.35 -7.78
C PRO A 448 20.05 -28.72 -7.43
N TYR A 449 18.76 -28.75 -7.11
CA TYR A 449 17.95 -29.95 -6.89
C TYR A 449 16.48 -29.62 -7.24
N PRO A 450 15.62 -30.62 -7.50
CA PRO A 450 14.22 -30.38 -7.84
C PRO A 450 13.41 -29.95 -6.61
N VAL A 451 12.65 -28.86 -6.78
CA VAL A 451 11.56 -28.50 -5.86
C VAL A 451 10.25 -29.06 -6.43
N ARG A 452 9.58 -29.89 -5.62
CA ARG A 452 8.39 -30.66 -6.02
C ARG A 452 7.09 -30.09 -5.48
N ALA A 453 7.14 -29.41 -4.32
CA ALA A 453 5.94 -28.85 -3.71
C ALA A 453 6.11 -27.42 -3.18
N LEU A 454 4.99 -26.70 -3.12
CA LEU A 454 4.90 -25.36 -2.53
C LEU A 454 3.72 -25.29 -1.55
N VAL A 455 3.95 -24.80 -0.34
CA VAL A 455 2.87 -24.33 0.55
C VAL A 455 2.94 -22.81 0.64
N SER A 456 1.88 -22.13 0.22
CA SER A 456 1.81 -20.67 0.18
C SER A 456 0.85 -20.14 1.24
N PHE A 457 1.37 -19.35 2.17
CA PHE A 457 0.63 -18.60 3.18
C PHE A 457 0.41 -17.16 2.69
N GLY A 458 -0.71 -16.93 1.98
CA GLY A 458 -1.14 -15.62 1.48
C GLY A 458 -0.28 -14.97 0.38
N GLY A 459 0.66 -15.71 -0.22
CA GLY A 459 1.61 -15.17 -1.21
C GLY A 459 1.04 -15.11 -2.63
N ASN A 460 0.90 -13.92 -3.21
CA ASN A 460 0.44 -13.74 -4.60
C ASN A 460 1.61 -13.47 -5.56
N LEU A 461 2.42 -14.49 -5.80
CA LEU A 461 3.69 -14.41 -6.53
C LEU A 461 3.55 -13.76 -7.93
N LEU A 462 2.45 -14.01 -8.64
CA LEU A 462 2.22 -13.44 -9.99
C LEU A 462 2.07 -11.91 -10.01
N LEU A 463 1.81 -11.28 -8.86
CA LEU A 463 1.56 -9.84 -8.72
C LEU A 463 2.60 -9.16 -7.81
N SER A 464 3.54 -9.91 -7.23
CA SER A 464 4.59 -9.39 -6.36
C SER A 464 5.98 -9.57 -6.94
N GLN A 465 6.23 -10.64 -7.70
CA GLN A 465 7.55 -11.00 -8.24
C GLN A 465 7.69 -10.57 -9.72
N PRO A 466 8.91 -10.35 -10.23
CA PRO A 466 9.15 -10.12 -11.66
C PRO A 466 8.81 -11.38 -12.48
N ASP A 467 8.64 -11.21 -13.78
CA ASP A 467 8.32 -12.29 -14.71
C ASP A 467 7.18 -13.24 -14.23
N PRO A 468 5.92 -12.74 -14.25
CA PRO A 468 4.76 -13.56 -13.94
C PRO A 468 4.61 -14.80 -14.82
N HIS A 469 5.12 -14.78 -16.07
CA HIS A 469 4.99 -15.91 -16.98
C HIS A 469 5.83 -17.11 -16.52
N ARG A 470 7.10 -16.88 -16.19
CA ARG A 470 7.98 -17.92 -15.64
C ARG A 470 7.47 -18.43 -14.30
N THR A 471 6.99 -17.53 -13.44
CA THR A 471 6.39 -17.91 -12.16
C THR A 471 5.17 -18.81 -12.37
N ALA A 472 4.28 -18.46 -13.30
CA ALA A 472 3.13 -19.30 -13.64
C ALA A 472 3.55 -20.66 -14.21
N GLU A 473 4.60 -20.72 -15.02
CA GLU A 473 5.14 -22.00 -15.51
C GLU A 473 5.65 -22.88 -14.38
N ALA A 474 6.43 -22.32 -13.45
CA ALA A 474 6.92 -23.05 -12.28
C ALA A 474 5.73 -23.58 -11.44
N LEU A 475 4.73 -22.76 -11.16
CA LEU A 475 3.55 -23.18 -10.40
C LEU A 475 2.78 -24.32 -11.08
N ARG A 476 2.68 -24.34 -12.43
CA ARG A 476 2.06 -25.45 -13.17
C ARG A 476 2.84 -26.76 -13.07
N ARG A 477 4.16 -26.69 -12.91
CA ARG A 477 5.08 -27.85 -12.90
C ARG A 477 5.19 -28.53 -11.55
N LEU A 478 4.81 -27.86 -10.45
CA LEU A 478 4.80 -28.45 -9.12
C LEU A 478 3.94 -29.72 -9.09
N GLU A 479 4.45 -30.75 -8.42
CA GLU A 479 3.71 -31.99 -8.16
C GLU A 479 2.56 -31.76 -7.18
N PHE A 480 2.78 -30.91 -6.18
CA PHE A 480 1.77 -30.58 -5.17
C PHE A 480 1.86 -29.11 -4.72
N ALA A 481 0.74 -28.42 -4.64
CA ALA A 481 0.68 -27.03 -4.23
C ALA A 481 -0.51 -26.77 -3.30
N VAL A 482 -0.27 -26.10 -2.19
CA VAL A 482 -1.28 -25.67 -1.21
C VAL A 482 -1.25 -24.16 -1.12
N HIS A 483 -2.42 -23.53 -1.11
CA HIS A 483 -2.52 -22.08 -0.96
C HIS A 483 -3.54 -21.72 0.11
N LEU A 484 -3.12 -20.91 1.08
CA LEU A 484 -3.95 -20.40 2.17
C LEU A 484 -4.24 -18.92 1.91
N ASP A 485 -5.51 -18.52 1.87
CA ASP A 485 -5.89 -17.13 1.61
C ASP A 485 -7.31 -16.77 2.08
N LEU A 486 -7.62 -15.48 2.10
CA LEU A 486 -8.96 -14.95 2.34
C LEU A 486 -9.84 -15.08 1.08
N PHE A 487 -9.22 -14.98 -0.10
CA PHE A 487 -9.87 -14.97 -1.42
C PHE A 487 -9.09 -15.80 -2.44
N GLU A 488 -9.77 -16.36 -3.43
CA GLU A 488 -9.10 -17.00 -4.58
C GLU A 488 -8.33 -15.94 -5.39
N ASN A 489 -7.01 -15.90 -5.23
CA ASN A 489 -6.13 -14.99 -5.96
C ASN A 489 -5.49 -15.66 -7.20
N PRO A 490 -4.81 -14.91 -8.10
CA PRO A 490 -4.23 -15.47 -9.32
C PRO A 490 -3.20 -16.59 -9.10
N THR A 491 -2.42 -16.53 -8.03
CA THR A 491 -1.46 -17.58 -7.65
C THR A 491 -2.18 -18.82 -7.12
N ALA A 492 -3.25 -18.64 -6.33
CA ALA A 492 -4.05 -19.71 -5.75
C ALA A 492 -4.70 -20.63 -6.80
N ARG A 493 -4.96 -20.11 -8.01
CA ARG A 493 -5.52 -20.90 -9.13
C ARG A 493 -4.63 -22.07 -9.54
N PHE A 494 -3.33 -22.07 -9.21
CA PHE A 494 -2.41 -23.15 -9.51
C PHE A 494 -2.30 -24.21 -8.39
N ALA A 495 -2.97 -23.97 -7.25
CA ALA A 495 -2.96 -24.89 -6.13
C ALA A 495 -3.79 -26.15 -6.41
N ASP A 496 -3.38 -27.27 -5.82
CA ASP A 496 -4.18 -28.49 -5.72
C ASP A 496 -5.20 -28.37 -4.58
N LEU A 497 -4.82 -27.69 -3.49
CA LEU A 497 -5.66 -27.37 -2.35
C LEU A 497 -5.66 -25.86 -2.06
N LEU A 498 -6.85 -25.27 -1.92
CA LEU A 498 -7.06 -23.89 -1.52
C LEU A 498 -7.79 -23.84 -0.18
N LEU A 499 -7.15 -23.31 0.86
CA LEU A 499 -7.64 -23.34 2.24
C LEU A 499 -8.11 -21.95 2.70
N PRO A 500 -9.29 -21.84 3.33
CA PRO A 500 -9.83 -20.58 3.81
C PRO A 500 -9.16 -20.14 5.12
N VAL A 501 -8.57 -18.95 5.13
CA VAL A 501 -8.01 -18.36 6.37
C VAL A 501 -8.90 -17.28 6.98
N GLN A 502 -8.65 -17.03 8.26
CA GLN A 502 -9.30 -16.01 9.06
C GLN A 502 -8.64 -14.62 8.85
N THR A 503 -9.46 -13.59 8.84
CA THR A 503 -9.03 -12.19 9.02
C THR A 503 -8.57 -11.96 10.47
N PRO A 504 -7.86 -10.84 10.75
CA PRO A 504 -7.42 -10.50 12.11
C PRO A 504 -8.52 -10.45 13.17
N TRP A 505 -9.77 -10.19 12.76
CA TRP A 505 -10.90 -9.96 13.65
C TRP A 505 -11.64 -11.26 14.03
N GLU A 506 -11.28 -12.38 13.40
CA GLU A 506 -11.91 -13.70 13.56
C GLU A 506 -11.14 -14.61 14.53
N HIS A 507 -9.96 -14.20 15.02
CA HIS A 507 -9.16 -14.94 16.01
C HIS A 507 -8.46 -14.02 17.00
N GLU A 508 -7.95 -14.63 18.08
CA GLU A 508 -7.10 -13.97 19.06
C GLU A 508 -5.63 -13.99 18.63
N ALA A 509 -4.88 -12.93 18.97
CA ALA A 509 -3.44 -12.87 18.72
C ALA A 509 -2.73 -12.02 19.78
N VAL A 510 -1.60 -12.52 20.28
CA VAL A 510 -0.74 -11.81 21.24
C VAL A 510 0.26 -10.92 20.52
N LYS A 511 0.43 -9.69 21.00
CA LYS A 511 1.52 -8.81 20.59
C LYS A 511 2.19 -8.15 21.80
N ALA A 512 3.50 -8.29 21.86
CA ALA A 512 4.37 -7.52 22.73
C ALA A 512 5.19 -6.53 21.89
N GLY A 513 5.00 -5.23 22.14
CA GLY A 513 5.69 -4.14 21.46
C GLY A 513 5.19 -3.83 20.04
N PHE A 514 5.13 -2.54 19.69
CA PHE A 514 4.56 -2.02 18.44
C PHE A 514 5.54 -1.18 17.59
N GLU A 515 6.83 -1.22 17.93
CA GLU A 515 7.97 -0.77 17.08
C GLU A 515 8.11 0.73 16.77
N ILE A 516 7.09 1.57 16.99
CA ILE A 516 7.11 2.96 16.52
C ILE A 516 7.67 3.99 17.51
N SER A 517 7.54 3.73 18.81
CA SER A 517 7.97 4.63 19.88
C SER A 517 8.27 3.82 21.14
N ARG A 518 8.86 4.45 22.15
CA ARG A 518 9.04 3.82 23.46
C ARG A 518 7.73 3.35 24.06
N ALA A 519 6.70 4.22 24.11
CA ALA A 519 5.38 3.86 24.64
C ALA A 519 4.76 2.69 23.87
N ALA A 520 4.95 2.65 22.55
CA ALA A 520 4.50 1.54 21.72
C ALA A 520 5.26 0.23 22.02
N GLN A 521 6.54 0.28 22.40
CA GLN A 521 7.31 -0.90 22.81
C GLN A 521 6.95 -1.40 24.21
N GLU A 522 6.49 -0.52 25.10
CA GLU A 522 6.03 -0.87 26.45
C GLU A 522 4.69 -1.64 26.44
N HIS A 523 3.92 -1.54 25.35
CA HIS A 523 2.57 -2.08 25.27
C HIS A 523 2.52 -3.58 24.93
N VAL A 524 1.73 -4.34 25.69
CA VAL A 524 1.42 -5.76 25.46
C VAL A 524 -0.08 -5.95 25.39
N GLN A 525 -0.58 -6.58 24.33
CA GLN A 525 -2.01 -6.77 24.13
C GLN A 525 -2.33 -8.13 23.51
N LEU A 526 -3.34 -8.80 24.07
CA LEU A 526 -4.07 -9.86 23.37
C LEU A 526 -5.21 -9.20 22.61
N ARG A 527 -5.20 -9.29 21.27
CA ARG A 527 -6.34 -8.88 20.46
C ARG A 527 -7.45 -9.92 20.67
N PRO A 528 -8.65 -9.56 21.15
CA PRO A 528 -9.75 -10.51 21.27
C PRO A 528 -10.34 -10.84 19.90
N ARG A 529 -10.98 -12.02 19.79
CA ARG A 529 -11.86 -12.32 18.66
C ARG A 529 -13.05 -11.35 18.68
N MET A 530 -13.22 -10.56 17.61
CA MET A 530 -14.28 -9.56 17.52
C MET A 530 -15.54 -10.06 16.82
N THR A 531 -15.41 -11.08 15.97
CA THR A 531 -16.52 -11.69 15.22
C THR A 531 -16.22 -13.18 15.02
N ASP A 532 -17.25 -13.98 14.79
CA ASP A 532 -17.06 -15.41 14.56
C ASP A 532 -16.41 -15.67 13.20
N PRO A 533 -15.62 -16.77 13.05
CA PRO A 533 -15.03 -17.13 11.77
C PRO A 533 -16.07 -17.31 10.67
N VAL A 534 -15.77 -16.80 9.48
CA VAL A 534 -16.59 -17.01 8.29
C VAL A 534 -16.44 -18.47 7.84
N GLY A 535 -17.58 -19.16 7.76
CA GLY A 535 -17.63 -20.57 7.36
C GLY A 535 -16.85 -21.45 8.33
N GLU A 536 -15.96 -22.27 7.78
CA GLU A 536 -15.05 -23.14 8.51
C GLU A 536 -13.61 -22.61 8.46
N SER A 537 -13.39 -21.31 8.20
CA SER A 537 -12.04 -20.74 8.11
C SER A 537 -11.24 -20.92 9.41
N ARG A 538 -9.92 -21.16 9.29
CA ARG A 538 -8.97 -21.31 10.40
C ARG A 538 -7.86 -20.26 10.32
N SER A 539 -7.26 -19.90 11.44
CA SER A 539 -6.06 -19.05 11.44
C SER A 539 -4.85 -19.81 10.92
N ASP A 540 -3.87 -19.10 10.32
CA ASP A 540 -2.61 -19.74 9.89
C ASP A 540 -1.91 -20.47 11.04
N THR A 541 -1.99 -19.93 12.26
CA THR A 541 -1.46 -20.55 13.49
C THR A 541 -2.13 -21.90 13.78
N GLU A 542 -3.47 -21.98 13.78
CA GLU A 542 -4.19 -23.24 13.99
C GLU A 542 -3.79 -24.29 12.94
N VAL A 543 -3.69 -23.88 11.66
CA VAL A 543 -3.31 -24.79 10.58
C VAL A 543 -1.92 -25.37 10.77
N VAL A 544 -0.92 -24.56 11.13
CA VAL A 544 0.46 -25.08 11.32
C VAL A 544 0.61 -25.92 12.58
N PHE A 545 -0.13 -25.64 13.65
CA PHE A 545 -0.14 -26.48 14.86
C PHE A 545 -0.69 -27.89 14.57
N GLU A 546 -1.78 -27.97 13.81
CA GLU A 546 -2.39 -29.25 13.47
C GLU A 546 -1.56 -30.04 12.45
N LEU A 547 -1.02 -29.38 11.42
CA LEU A 547 -0.08 -30.00 10.48
C LEU A 547 1.18 -30.50 11.19
N ALA A 548 1.70 -29.75 12.17
CA ALA A 548 2.84 -30.17 12.97
C ALA A 548 2.54 -31.48 13.72
N GLY A 549 1.35 -31.58 14.35
CA GLY A 549 0.90 -32.82 14.98
C GLY A 549 0.87 -34.01 14.03
N LEU A 550 0.26 -33.84 12.85
CA LEU A 550 0.18 -34.89 11.82
C LEU A 550 1.54 -35.31 11.24
N LEU A 551 2.54 -34.41 11.26
CA LEU A 551 3.90 -34.66 10.80
C LEU A 551 4.86 -35.10 11.92
N GLY A 552 4.34 -35.41 13.12
CA GLY A 552 5.13 -35.93 14.24
C GLY A 552 5.93 -34.87 15.01
N MET A 553 5.55 -33.60 14.89
CA MET A 553 6.17 -32.44 15.57
C MET A 553 5.25 -31.86 16.67
N GLY A 554 4.37 -32.69 17.24
CA GLY A 554 3.33 -32.25 18.19
C GLY A 554 3.89 -31.61 19.46
N ALA A 555 4.92 -32.21 20.06
CA ALA A 555 5.54 -31.71 21.28
C ALA A 555 6.16 -30.32 21.08
N GLU A 556 6.77 -30.08 19.92
CA GLU A 556 7.33 -28.79 19.53
C GLU A 556 6.25 -27.72 19.30
N PHE A 557 4.98 -28.12 19.16
CA PHE A 557 3.83 -27.24 18.97
C PHE A 557 2.81 -27.39 20.11
N PHE A 558 3.28 -27.69 21.32
CA PHE A 558 2.47 -27.73 22.53
C PHE A 558 1.26 -28.68 22.42
N ASP A 559 1.41 -29.75 21.63
CA ASP A 559 0.40 -30.75 21.31
C ASP A 559 -0.91 -30.12 20.77
N GLY A 560 -0.77 -29.07 19.94
CA GLY A 560 -1.89 -28.38 19.32
C GLY A 560 -2.51 -27.26 20.17
N ARG A 561 -2.00 -27.02 21.38
CA ARG A 561 -2.56 -26.01 22.30
C ARG A 561 -1.90 -24.65 22.09
N VAL A 562 -2.53 -23.81 21.27
CA VAL A 562 -2.02 -22.47 20.91
C VAL A 562 -1.83 -21.56 22.14
N GLU A 563 -2.74 -21.61 23.11
CA GLU A 563 -2.68 -20.75 24.31
C GLU A 563 -1.42 -21.04 25.17
N ASP A 564 -0.99 -22.31 25.27
CA ASP A 564 0.27 -22.65 25.95
C ASP A 564 1.50 -22.08 25.23
N GLY A 565 1.43 -21.98 23.90
CA GLY A 565 2.46 -21.32 23.10
C GLY A 565 2.54 -19.82 23.39
N TRP A 566 1.39 -19.15 23.53
CA TRP A 566 1.33 -17.74 23.94
C TRP A 566 1.83 -17.54 25.38
N ASP A 567 1.43 -18.41 26.31
CA ASP A 567 1.91 -18.35 27.70
C ASP A 567 3.41 -18.59 27.79
N HIS A 568 3.98 -19.46 26.95
CA HIS A 568 5.42 -19.59 26.80
C HIS A 568 6.07 -18.26 26.37
N GLN A 569 5.55 -17.61 25.32
CA GLN A 569 6.07 -16.32 24.85
C GLN A 569 6.02 -15.23 25.93
N LEU A 570 4.94 -15.20 26.71
CA LEU A 570 4.66 -14.18 27.73
C LEU A 570 5.33 -14.47 29.08
N ALA A 571 5.82 -15.69 29.32
CA ALA A 571 6.38 -16.11 30.61
C ALA A 571 7.46 -15.16 31.18
N PRO A 572 8.42 -14.61 30.39
CA PRO A 572 9.43 -13.70 30.93
C PRO A 572 8.87 -12.34 31.37
N LEU A 573 7.65 -11.99 30.93
CA LEU A 573 6.93 -10.80 31.34
C LEU A 573 6.08 -11.03 32.59
N GLY A 574 5.97 -12.28 33.07
CA GLY A 574 5.05 -12.64 34.16
C GLY A 574 3.58 -12.50 33.78
N LEU A 575 3.25 -12.61 32.48
CA LEU A 575 1.91 -12.49 31.93
C LEU A 575 1.41 -13.83 31.36
N THR A 576 0.10 -14.00 31.28
CA THR A 576 -0.56 -15.08 30.53
C THR A 576 -1.62 -14.52 29.57
N ALA A 577 -1.99 -15.31 28.55
CA ALA A 577 -3.06 -14.98 27.63
C ALA A 577 -4.38 -14.72 28.38
N ALA A 578 -4.71 -15.54 29.38
CA ALA A 578 -5.90 -15.35 30.22
C ALA A 578 -5.91 -14.00 30.97
N GLN A 579 -4.76 -13.55 31.49
CA GLN A 579 -4.64 -12.24 32.14
C GLN A 579 -4.84 -11.08 31.15
N LEU A 580 -4.28 -11.18 29.94
CA LEU A 580 -4.47 -10.18 28.89
C LEU A 580 -5.92 -10.16 28.37
N ARG A 581 -6.58 -11.32 28.28
CA ARG A 581 -7.99 -11.44 27.90
C ARG A 581 -8.92 -10.69 28.85
N ALA A 582 -8.59 -10.68 30.15
CA ALA A 582 -9.29 -9.88 31.16
C ALA A 582 -9.01 -8.36 31.06
N ARG A 583 -8.06 -7.93 30.21
CA ARG A 583 -7.65 -6.55 29.98
C ARG A 583 -7.54 -6.27 28.46
N PRO A 584 -8.66 -6.20 27.72
CA PRO A 584 -8.65 -6.16 26.25
C PRO A 584 -7.94 -4.93 25.65
N GLY A 585 -7.74 -3.86 26.42
CA GLY A 585 -6.94 -2.70 26.02
C GLY A 585 -5.42 -2.88 26.16
N GLY A 586 -4.96 -4.04 26.63
CA GLY A 586 -3.55 -4.32 26.89
C GLY A 586 -3.04 -3.83 28.25
N VAL A 587 -1.75 -4.00 28.47
CA VAL A 587 -0.99 -3.54 29.65
C VAL A 587 0.32 -2.90 29.20
N ASP A 588 0.76 -1.88 29.92
CA ASP A 588 2.06 -1.23 29.68
C ASP A 588 3.10 -1.73 30.69
N LEU A 589 4.24 -2.17 30.18
CA LEU A 589 5.40 -2.61 30.94
C LEU A 589 6.54 -1.62 30.70
N PRO A 590 6.94 -0.81 31.70
CA PRO A 590 7.90 0.27 31.51
C PRO A 590 9.24 -0.19 30.94
N LEU A 591 9.76 0.58 29.98
CA LEU A 591 11.08 0.42 29.38
C LEU A 591 11.87 1.71 29.51
N ARG A 592 13.18 1.56 29.73
CA ARG A 592 14.12 2.68 29.73
C ARG A 592 14.82 2.76 28.38
N THR A 593 14.72 3.91 27.73
CA THR A 593 15.53 4.20 26.55
C THR A 593 16.90 4.67 26.98
N GLU A 594 17.92 3.93 26.56
CA GLU A 594 19.33 4.29 26.71
C GLU A 594 19.91 4.60 25.32
N TYR A 595 20.90 5.46 25.29
CA TYR A 595 21.51 5.98 24.06
C TYR A 595 22.97 5.60 24.00
N ARG A 596 23.52 5.55 22.79
CA ARG A 596 24.92 5.23 22.49
C ARG A 596 25.33 3.92 23.14
N LYS A 597 24.50 2.88 23.02
CA LYS A 597 24.73 1.56 23.63
C LYS A 597 26.06 0.94 23.20
N TYR A 598 26.50 1.26 21.99
CA TYR A 598 27.82 0.88 21.46
C TYR A 598 29.00 1.43 22.29
N ALA A 599 28.79 2.50 23.06
CA ALA A 599 29.80 3.15 23.90
C ALA A 599 29.73 2.76 25.38
N GLU A 600 28.77 1.92 25.78
CA GLU A 600 28.68 1.40 27.14
C GLU A 600 29.95 0.63 27.50
N ARG A 601 30.44 0.87 28.71
CA ARG A 601 31.70 0.28 29.21
C ARG A 601 31.41 -0.85 30.18
N ALA A 602 32.08 -1.98 29.97
CA ALA A 602 32.14 -3.06 30.94
C ALA A 602 33.20 -2.77 32.02
N GLU A 603 33.14 -3.50 33.13
CA GLU A 603 34.05 -3.35 34.28
C GLU A 603 35.53 -3.56 33.91
N ASN A 604 35.81 -4.40 32.92
CA ASN A 604 37.16 -4.66 32.40
C ASN A 604 37.68 -3.54 31.47
N GLY A 605 36.97 -2.42 31.33
CA GLY A 605 37.33 -1.28 30.50
C GLY A 605 36.99 -1.43 29.01
N THR A 606 36.43 -2.57 28.58
CA THR A 606 35.98 -2.77 27.21
C THR A 606 34.67 -2.04 26.93
N VAL A 607 34.38 -1.79 25.65
CA VAL A 607 33.11 -1.21 25.18
C VAL A 607 32.27 -2.24 24.43
N THR A 608 30.96 -2.09 24.47
CA THR A 608 30.01 -2.95 23.71
C THR A 608 30.32 -2.98 22.22
N GLY A 609 30.67 -1.84 21.63
CA GLY A 609 30.96 -1.69 20.20
C GLY A 609 29.74 -1.90 19.29
N PHE A 610 29.97 -1.79 17.98
CA PHE A 610 28.98 -2.15 16.96
C PHE A 610 29.07 -3.63 16.64
N ALA A 611 27.97 -4.25 16.21
CA ALA A 611 27.94 -5.66 15.76
C ALA A 611 28.49 -5.82 14.32
N THR A 612 29.67 -5.22 14.08
CA THR A 612 30.43 -5.27 12.84
C THR A 612 31.77 -5.97 13.06
N PRO A 613 32.42 -6.51 12.01
CA PRO A 613 33.75 -7.11 12.13
C PRO A 613 34.79 -6.22 12.83
N THR A 614 34.74 -4.89 12.62
CA THR A 614 35.66 -3.94 13.25
C THR A 614 35.20 -3.42 14.62
N ARG A 615 34.02 -3.82 15.11
CA ARG A 615 33.34 -3.26 16.31
C ARG A 615 33.10 -1.74 16.22
N ARG A 616 33.15 -1.19 15.01
CA ARG A 616 32.98 0.23 14.66
C ARG A 616 32.03 0.36 13.47
N VAL A 617 31.48 1.55 13.24
CA VAL A 617 30.73 1.81 12.01
C VAL A 617 31.65 1.65 10.80
N GLU A 618 31.26 0.83 9.83
CA GLU A 618 32.12 0.51 8.68
C GLU A 618 31.88 1.48 7.54
N LEU A 619 32.79 2.44 7.32
CA LEU A 619 32.85 3.20 6.06
C LEU A 619 33.54 2.39 4.94
N TYR A 620 34.46 1.51 5.35
CA TYR A 620 35.14 0.52 4.51
C TYR A 620 34.83 -0.89 5.01
N SER A 621 34.34 -1.78 4.16
CA SER A 621 33.98 -3.16 4.54
C SER A 621 34.89 -4.18 3.88
N GLU A 622 35.81 -4.76 4.67
CA GLU A 622 36.65 -5.89 4.23
C GLU A 622 35.77 -7.09 3.84
N ARG A 623 34.64 -7.31 4.54
CA ARG A 623 33.70 -8.40 4.24
C ARG A 623 33.11 -8.29 2.83
N LEU A 624 32.72 -7.10 2.39
CA LEU A 624 32.20 -6.88 1.03
C LEU A 624 33.31 -7.08 0.00
N ALA A 625 34.51 -6.55 0.25
CA ALA A 625 35.68 -6.70 -0.61
C ALA A 625 36.06 -8.17 -0.83
N GLU A 626 36.07 -8.97 0.24
CA GLU A 626 36.34 -10.42 0.20
C GLU A 626 35.35 -11.20 -0.66
N HIS A 627 34.14 -10.67 -0.86
CA HIS A 627 33.09 -11.24 -1.71
C HIS A 627 32.97 -10.54 -3.08
N GLY A 628 34.02 -9.81 -3.50
CA GLY A 628 34.08 -9.16 -4.81
C GLY A 628 33.18 -7.93 -4.97
N GLN A 629 32.66 -7.39 -3.87
CA GLN A 629 31.86 -6.16 -3.86
C GLN A 629 32.73 -4.94 -3.51
N PRO A 630 32.34 -3.72 -3.95
CA PRO A 630 33.03 -2.50 -3.53
C PRO A 630 33.11 -2.38 -1.99
N ALA A 631 34.32 -2.15 -1.48
CA ALA A 631 34.59 -2.03 -0.05
C ALA A 631 34.01 -0.73 0.54
N VAL A 632 33.97 0.33 -0.26
CA VAL A 632 33.28 1.60 0.04
C VAL A 632 32.06 1.71 -0.88
N PRO A 633 31.03 2.49 -0.50
CA PRO A 633 29.84 2.64 -1.32
C PRO A 633 30.19 3.12 -2.73
N ALA A 634 29.66 2.43 -3.74
CA ALA A 634 29.83 2.78 -5.14
C ALA A 634 28.48 2.91 -5.83
N ALA A 635 28.34 3.92 -6.69
CA ALA A 635 27.12 4.14 -7.46
C ALA A 635 27.37 3.86 -8.94
N GLU A 636 26.61 2.92 -9.48
CA GLU A 636 26.59 2.57 -10.91
C GLU A 636 25.16 2.79 -11.42
N PRO A 637 24.79 4.04 -11.76
CA PRO A 637 23.42 4.35 -12.16
C PRO A 637 23.09 3.69 -13.50
N PRO A 638 21.90 3.11 -13.67
CA PRO A 638 21.50 2.49 -14.92
C PRO A 638 21.31 3.56 -16.02
N VAL A 639 21.59 3.17 -17.27
CA VAL A 639 21.47 4.03 -18.46
C VAL A 639 20.30 3.57 -19.33
N PRO A 640 19.39 4.47 -19.75
CA PRO A 640 18.24 4.09 -20.56
C PRO A 640 18.62 3.59 -21.97
N ASP A 641 17.82 2.67 -22.50
CA ASP A 641 17.85 2.26 -23.92
C ASP A 641 17.14 3.32 -24.78
N VAL A 642 17.60 3.51 -26.02
CA VAL A 642 17.00 4.44 -26.99
C VAL A 642 15.53 4.10 -27.27
N ARG A 643 15.15 2.81 -27.23
CA ARG A 643 13.76 2.37 -27.44
C ARG A 643 12.86 2.60 -26.22
N HIS A 644 13.45 2.74 -25.04
CA HIS A 644 12.74 2.86 -23.77
C HIS A 644 13.38 3.99 -22.95
N PRO A 645 13.21 5.26 -23.37
CA PRO A 645 14.00 6.37 -22.83
C PRO A 645 13.57 6.80 -21.41
N LEU A 646 12.40 6.35 -20.94
CA LEU A 646 11.81 6.80 -19.68
C LEU A 646 12.12 5.82 -18.54
N VAL A 647 12.24 6.33 -17.32
CA VAL A 647 12.40 5.52 -16.10
C VAL A 647 11.03 5.21 -15.50
N LEU A 648 10.66 3.93 -15.53
CA LEU A 648 9.48 3.40 -14.88
C LEU A 648 9.77 3.09 -13.42
N THR A 649 8.97 3.69 -12.55
CA THR A 649 8.89 3.35 -11.15
C THR A 649 7.43 3.04 -10.76
N CYS A 650 7.22 2.55 -9.55
CA CYS A 650 5.88 2.27 -9.05
C CYS A 650 5.65 2.89 -7.67
N ALA A 651 4.39 3.01 -7.25
CA ALA A 651 4.08 3.50 -5.91
C ALA A 651 2.89 2.78 -5.29
N LYS A 652 2.84 2.77 -3.96
CA LYS A 652 1.70 2.20 -3.22
C LYS A 652 0.48 3.11 -3.36
N ASN A 653 -0.65 2.51 -3.67
CA ASN A 653 -1.96 3.17 -3.60
C ASN A 653 -2.39 3.29 -2.12
N GLY A 654 -2.93 4.44 -1.72
CA GLY A 654 -3.36 4.68 -0.33
C GLY A 654 -4.58 3.85 0.10
N TYR A 655 -5.39 3.39 -0.86
CA TYR A 655 -6.66 2.70 -0.63
C TYR A 655 -6.55 1.17 -0.65
N PHE A 656 -5.48 0.61 -1.22
CA PHE A 656 -5.29 -0.84 -1.36
C PHE A 656 -4.03 -1.32 -0.64
N CYS A 657 -3.96 -2.61 -0.31
CA CYS A 657 -2.73 -3.22 0.20
C CYS A 657 -2.14 -4.14 -0.87
N HIS A 658 -1.01 -3.76 -1.47
CA HIS A 658 -0.37 -4.53 -2.55
C HIS A 658 -1.38 -4.93 -3.64
N SER A 659 -1.64 -6.23 -3.85
CA SER A 659 -2.62 -6.78 -4.80
C SER A 659 -4.02 -7.02 -4.21
N GLN A 660 -4.25 -6.72 -2.94
CA GLN A 660 -5.48 -7.03 -2.20
C GLN A 660 -6.44 -5.82 -2.14
N HIS A 661 -7.65 -6.09 -1.68
CA HIS A 661 -8.72 -5.12 -1.38
C HIS A 661 -9.32 -4.38 -2.58
N ARG A 662 -8.96 -4.76 -3.81
CA ARG A 662 -9.49 -4.14 -5.04
C ARG A 662 -10.92 -4.59 -5.37
N GLY A 663 -11.37 -5.70 -4.79
CA GLY A 663 -12.76 -6.16 -4.83
C GLY A 663 -13.64 -5.60 -3.70
N ILE A 664 -13.11 -4.75 -2.82
CA ILE A 664 -13.87 -4.10 -1.75
C ILE A 664 -14.44 -2.81 -2.31
N SER A 665 -15.77 -2.70 -2.37
CA SER A 665 -16.50 -1.64 -3.06
C SER A 665 -16.23 -0.26 -2.45
N SER A 666 -16.23 -0.12 -1.12
CA SER A 666 -15.94 1.17 -0.45
C SER A 666 -14.55 1.71 -0.80
N LEU A 667 -13.56 0.82 -0.98
CA LEU A 667 -12.19 1.19 -1.37
C LEU A 667 -12.07 1.40 -2.88
N ARG A 668 -12.69 0.54 -3.68
CA ARG A 668 -12.60 0.58 -5.14
C ARG A 668 -13.27 1.82 -5.74
N LYS A 669 -14.35 2.34 -5.14
CA LYS A 669 -14.96 3.62 -5.56
C LYS A 669 -13.95 4.78 -5.54
N ARG A 670 -13.00 4.78 -4.59
CA ARG A 670 -11.99 5.85 -4.42
C ARG A 670 -10.85 5.76 -5.44
N SER A 671 -10.65 4.60 -6.05
CA SER A 671 -9.63 4.35 -7.07
C SER A 671 -10.12 3.22 -7.99
N PRO A 672 -10.97 3.54 -8.99
CA PRO A 672 -11.72 2.53 -9.75
C PRO A 672 -10.90 1.79 -10.79
N GLU A 673 -9.83 2.39 -11.29
CA GLU A 673 -9.05 1.91 -12.44
C GLU A 673 -7.55 2.03 -12.17
N PRO A 674 -6.71 1.18 -12.79
CA PRO A 674 -5.26 1.28 -12.71
C PRO A 674 -4.79 2.58 -13.37
N ALA A 675 -3.80 3.22 -12.77
CA ALA A 675 -3.35 4.53 -13.19
C ALA A 675 -1.82 4.64 -13.24
N VAL A 676 -1.36 5.58 -14.07
CA VAL A 676 0.04 5.94 -14.25
C VAL A 676 0.20 7.46 -14.21
N ASP A 677 1.09 7.95 -13.35
CA ASP A 677 1.39 9.37 -13.24
C ASP A 677 2.46 9.75 -14.30
N LEU A 678 2.19 10.80 -15.09
CA LEU A 678 3.05 11.33 -16.15
C LEU A 678 3.27 12.83 -15.93
N SER A 679 4.41 13.38 -16.35
CA SER A 679 4.59 14.83 -16.33
C SER A 679 3.73 15.53 -17.39
N ALA A 680 3.38 16.80 -17.15
CA ALA A 680 2.69 17.63 -18.14
C ALA A 680 3.48 17.76 -19.46
N GLU A 681 4.80 17.85 -19.37
CA GLU A 681 5.66 17.96 -20.54
C GLU A 681 5.68 16.67 -21.38
N LEU A 682 5.83 15.51 -20.73
CA LEU A 682 5.81 14.22 -21.39
C LEU A 682 4.44 13.97 -22.05
N ALA A 683 3.36 14.28 -21.34
CA ALA A 683 2.01 14.12 -21.85
C ALA A 683 1.77 14.98 -23.09
N ALA A 684 2.16 16.26 -23.05
CA ALA A 684 2.08 17.15 -24.22
C ALA A 684 2.92 16.64 -25.39
N ALA A 685 4.16 16.18 -25.14
CA ALA A 685 5.05 15.64 -26.17
C ALA A 685 4.51 14.35 -26.82
N ARG A 686 3.71 13.57 -26.10
CA ARG A 686 3.13 12.30 -26.58
C ARG A 686 1.66 12.40 -26.99
N GLY A 687 1.04 13.59 -26.91
CA GLY A 687 -0.38 13.78 -27.22
C GLY A 687 -1.29 13.01 -26.28
N ILE A 688 -0.94 12.96 -24.98
CA ILE A 688 -1.69 12.25 -23.93
C ILE A 688 -2.48 13.26 -23.10
N GLU A 689 -3.78 13.03 -22.96
CA GLU A 689 -4.67 13.84 -22.12
C GLU A 689 -4.82 13.23 -20.71
N ASP A 690 -5.19 14.05 -19.73
CA ASP A 690 -5.47 13.57 -18.37
C ASP A 690 -6.65 12.60 -18.37
N GLY A 691 -6.48 11.48 -17.68
CA GLY A 691 -7.42 10.39 -17.75
C GLY A 691 -7.49 9.76 -19.14
N GLN A 692 -6.49 9.80 -20.01
CA GLN A 692 -6.51 8.94 -21.21
C GLN A 692 -5.97 7.54 -20.88
N TRP A 693 -6.47 6.46 -21.50
CA TRP A 693 -5.76 5.18 -21.44
C TRP A 693 -4.47 5.27 -22.25
N VAL A 694 -3.38 4.76 -21.66
CA VAL A 694 -2.06 4.72 -22.28
C VAL A 694 -1.49 3.31 -22.21
N ARG A 695 -0.61 2.99 -23.15
CA ARG A 695 0.23 1.79 -23.14
C ARG A 695 1.60 2.13 -22.58
N ILE A 696 2.06 1.29 -21.66
CA ILE A 696 3.41 1.31 -21.09
C ILE A 696 4.13 0.09 -21.63
N THR A 697 5.22 0.29 -22.36
CA THR A 697 5.99 -0.79 -23.00
C THR A 697 7.38 -0.85 -22.39
N THR A 698 7.89 -2.06 -22.21
CA THR A 698 9.28 -2.35 -21.83
C THR A 698 9.86 -3.38 -22.80
N ALA A 699 11.12 -3.76 -22.61
CA ALA A 699 11.71 -4.86 -23.38
C ALA A 699 10.98 -6.20 -23.22
N SER A 700 10.23 -6.38 -22.13
CA SER A 700 9.60 -7.65 -21.77
C SER A 700 8.12 -7.76 -22.14
N ALA A 701 7.35 -6.68 -22.01
CA ALA A 701 5.89 -6.70 -22.19
C ALA A 701 5.28 -5.31 -22.39
N GLU A 702 3.97 -5.29 -22.69
CA GLU A 702 3.12 -4.09 -22.68
C GLU A 702 1.96 -4.23 -21.67
N VAL A 703 1.60 -3.13 -21.00
CA VAL A 703 0.38 -3.04 -20.17
C VAL A 703 -0.36 -1.73 -20.43
N ARG A 704 -1.61 -1.63 -19.96
CA ARG A 704 -2.45 -0.43 -20.06
C ARG A 704 -2.84 0.14 -18.70
N MET A 705 -2.86 1.47 -18.59
CA MET A 705 -3.32 2.22 -17.40
C MET A 705 -3.92 3.58 -17.80
N ARG A 706 -4.71 4.20 -16.92
CA ARG A 706 -5.19 5.58 -17.08
C ARG A 706 -4.09 6.59 -16.71
N ALA A 707 -3.78 7.51 -17.61
CA ALA A 707 -2.87 8.61 -17.35
C ALA A 707 -3.42 9.54 -16.26
N ARG A 708 -2.57 9.96 -15.34
CA ARG A 708 -2.78 11.09 -14.43
C ARG A 708 -1.65 12.09 -14.64
N ILE A 709 -1.98 13.33 -14.95
CA ILE A 709 -0.96 14.34 -15.21
C ILE A 709 -0.52 14.99 -13.90
N ASP A 710 0.74 14.76 -13.52
CA ASP A 710 1.39 15.38 -12.36
C ASP A 710 2.40 16.44 -12.84
N PRO A 711 2.09 17.75 -12.71
CA PRO A 711 2.98 18.81 -13.18
C PRO A 711 4.30 18.89 -12.40
N ALA A 712 4.40 18.26 -11.22
CA ALA A 712 5.61 18.25 -10.42
C ALA A 712 6.59 17.14 -10.84
N LEU A 713 6.14 16.13 -11.59
CA LEU A 713 6.95 15.00 -11.99
C LEU A 713 8.01 15.38 -13.05
N HIS A 714 9.20 14.78 -12.97
CA HIS A 714 10.22 14.97 -14.01
C HIS A 714 9.77 14.31 -15.32
N ARG A 715 10.09 14.94 -16.47
CA ARG A 715 9.65 14.48 -17.81
C ARG A 715 10.04 13.05 -18.18
N ASP A 716 11.18 12.59 -17.65
CA ASP A 716 11.72 11.26 -17.96
C ASP A 716 11.26 10.19 -16.94
N VAL A 717 10.40 10.52 -15.98
CA VAL A 717 9.93 9.59 -14.93
C VAL A 717 8.46 9.27 -15.13
N VAL A 718 8.14 7.97 -15.08
CA VAL A 718 6.78 7.42 -15.18
C VAL A 718 6.48 6.65 -13.89
N VAL A 719 5.35 6.94 -13.23
CA VAL A 719 5.00 6.28 -11.96
C VAL A 719 3.72 5.46 -12.11
N ALA A 720 3.84 4.16 -12.24
CA ALA A 720 2.70 3.26 -12.40
C ALA A 720 2.20 2.68 -11.07
N GLU A 721 0.91 2.39 -10.99
CA GLU A 721 0.38 1.54 -9.92
C GLU A 721 0.62 0.05 -10.22
N TYR A 722 0.70 -0.79 -9.18
CA TYR A 722 0.91 -2.24 -9.32
C TYR A 722 -0.18 -3.02 -8.58
N GLY A 723 -0.22 -4.35 -8.76
CA GLY A 723 -1.14 -5.24 -8.04
C GLY A 723 -2.58 -5.29 -8.59
N TRP A 724 -2.81 -4.85 -9.82
CA TRP A 724 -4.13 -4.78 -10.45
C TRP A 724 -4.52 -6.10 -11.15
N TRP A 725 -5.49 -6.81 -10.58
CA TRP A 725 -6.07 -8.04 -11.16
C TRP A 725 -7.55 -8.22 -10.77
N GLN A 726 -7.92 -7.82 -9.56
CA GLN A 726 -9.19 -8.18 -8.95
C GLN A 726 -10.37 -7.36 -9.54
N PRO A 727 -11.49 -8.02 -9.90
CA PRO A 727 -12.73 -7.34 -10.25
C PRO A 727 -13.42 -6.75 -9.01
N ALA A 728 -14.31 -5.77 -9.22
CA ALA A 728 -15.27 -5.30 -8.23
C ALA A 728 -16.69 -5.36 -8.84
N PRO A 729 -17.35 -6.52 -8.76
CA PRO A 729 -18.59 -6.79 -9.50
C PRO A 729 -19.71 -5.84 -9.07
N ASP A 730 -19.83 -5.54 -7.78
CA ASP A 730 -20.83 -4.60 -7.23
C ASP A 730 -20.73 -3.17 -7.81
N LEU A 731 -19.63 -2.83 -8.50
CA LEU A 731 -19.42 -1.53 -9.16
C LEU A 731 -19.33 -1.64 -10.69
N ALA A 732 -19.63 -2.83 -11.23
CA ALA A 732 -19.41 -3.17 -12.64
C ALA A 732 -17.99 -2.82 -13.12
N LEU A 733 -16.99 -3.02 -12.27
CA LEU A 733 -15.59 -2.75 -12.60
C LEU A 733 -14.87 -4.07 -12.91
N PRO A 734 -14.27 -4.20 -14.11
CA PRO A 734 -13.65 -5.45 -14.52
C PRO A 734 -12.36 -5.73 -13.74
N GLY A 735 -12.05 -7.01 -13.63
CA GLY A 735 -10.72 -7.48 -13.28
C GLY A 735 -9.82 -7.57 -14.51
N SER A 736 -8.62 -8.09 -14.32
CA SER A 736 -7.64 -8.30 -15.39
C SER A 736 -6.92 -9.61 -15.17
N ASN A 737 -6.72 -10.38 -16.23
CA ASN A 737 -5.89 -11.59 -16.17
C ASN A 737 -4.43 -11.17 -15.93
N ALA A 738 -3.84 -11.69 -14.85
CA ALA A 738 -2.48 -11.35 -14.43
C ALA A 738 -1.39 -11.70 -15.45
N LEU A 739 -1.68 -12.58 -16.41
CA LEU A 739 -0.74 -13.05 -17.44
C LEU A 739 -1.07 -12.53 -18.85
N LYS A 740 -2.07 -11.66 -18.99
CA LYS A 740 -2.47 -11.15 -20.31
C LYS A 740 -1.55 -10.02 -20.73
N ASP A 741 -0.90 -10.17 -21.88
CA ASP A 741 -0.20 -9.08 -22.55
C ASP A 741 -1.16 -7.96 -22.96
N GLY A 742 -0.77 -6.71 -22.76
CA GLY A 742 -1.66 -5.55 -22.82
C GLY A 742 -2.70 -5.50 -21.68
N GLY A 743 -2.52 -6.31 -20.63
CA GLY A 743 -3.33 -6.31 -19.40
C GLY A 743 -2.97 -5.15 -18.47
N THR A 744 -3.13 -5.34 -17.16
CA THR A 744 -2.90 -4.28 -16.15
C THR A 744 -1.85 -4.67 -15.10
N ASN A 745 -1.19 -5.82 -15.27
CA ASN A 745 -0.22 -6.32 -14.31
C ASN A 745 1.15 -5.67 -14.54
N TYR A 746 1.48 -4.66 -13.73
CA TYR A 746 2.78 -3.99 -13.72
C TYR A 746 3.98 -4.95 -13.76
N ASN A 747 3.91 -6.08 -13.07
CA ASN A 747 5.02 -7.02 -12.95
C ASN A 747 5.40 -7.70 -14.28
N LEU A 748 4.52 -7.69 -15.29
CA LEU A 748 4.85 -8.13 -16.65
C LEU A 748 5.94 -7.25 -17.29
N LEU A 749 6.02 -5.98 -16.90
CA LEU A 749 6.99 -5.03 -17.41
C LEU A 749 8.40 -5.21 -16.81
N VAL A 750 8.55 -6.08 -15.80
CA VAL A 750 9.80 -6.19 -15.04
C VAL A 750 10.40 -7.58 -15.23
N GLY A 751 11.62 -7.61 -15.76
CA GLY A 751 12.48 -8.79 -15.79
C GLY A 751 13.41 -8.87 -14.57
N ASP A 752 14.16 -9.96 -14.47
CA ASP A 752 15.13 -10.20 -13.39
C ASP A 752 16.56 -10.43 -13.89
N GLU A 753 16.84 -10.11 -15.16
CA GLU A 753 18.20 -10.19 -15.73
C GLU A 753 19.16 -9.27 -14.98
N ALA A 754 18.76 -8.02 -14.76
CA ALA A 754 19.48 -7.08 -13.89
C ALA A 754 19.05 -7.27 -12.44
N HIS A 755 20.01 -7.48 -11.54
CA HIS A 755 19.75 -7.63 -10.12
C HIS A 755 20.95 -7.20 -9.28
N ASP A 756 20.69 -6.86 -8.02
CA ASP A 756 21.70 -6.55 -7.03
C ASP A 756 22.57 -7.78 -6.74
N PRO A 757 23.89 -7.71 -6.91
CA PRO A 757 24.77 -8.88 -6.85
C PRO A 757 24.94 -9.45 -5.44
N VAL A 758 24.46 -8.74 -4.41
CA VAL A 758 24.46 -9.22 -3.03
C VAL A 758 23.12 -9.86 -2.69
N SER A 759 22.00 -9.18 -2.99
CA SER A 759 20.68 -9.59 -2.51
C SER A 759 19.79 -10.30 -3.51
N GLY A 760 20.08 -10.17 -4.80
CA GLY A 760 19.16 -10.54 -5.87
C GLY A 760 17.99 -9.58 -6.06
N SER A 761 18.01 -8.38 -5.45
CA SER A 761 16.97 -7.36 -5.66
C SER A 761 16.88 -6.97 -7.14
N VAL A 762 15.67 -6.88 -7.69
CA VAL A 762 15.41 -6.59 -9.11
C VAL A 762 14.86 -5.17 -9.29
N PRO A 763 14.97 -4.55 -10.48
CA PRO A 763 14.61 -3.15 -10.72
C PRO A 763 13.09 -2.90 -10.85
N LEU A 764 12.28 -3.35 -9.88
CA LEU A 764 10.83 -3.07 -9.83
C LEU A 764 10.53 -1.56 -9.81
N ARG A 765 11.49 -0.70 -9.45
CA ARG A 765 11.32 0.76 -9.37
C ARG A 765 12.25 1.57 -10.27
N SER A 766 13.00 0.93 -11.16
CA SER A 766 13.94 1.59 -12.07
C SER A 766 14.11 0.82 -13.37
N THR A 767 13.00 0.27 -13.89
CA THR A 767 12.98 -0.36 -15.21
C THR A 767 12.82 0.72 -16.28
N PHE A 768 13.34 0.51 -17.49
CA PHE A 768 13.17 1.46 -18.58
C PHE A 768 11.92 1.16 -19.40
N CYS A 769 11.17 2.19 -19.79
CA CYS A 769 9.93 2.06 -20.54
C CYS A 769 9.76 3.12 -21.64
N ASP A 770 8.71 2.94 -22.44
CA ASP A 770 8.10 3.99 -23.25
C ASP A 770 6.59 4.07 -22.99
N VAL A 771 5.99 5.24 -23.26
CA VAL A 771 4.56 5.49 -23.08
C VAL A 771 3.95 6.09 -24.34
N ARG A 772 2.77 5.58 -24.72
CA ARG A 772 1.98 6.07 -25.86
C ARG A 772 0.49 6.04 -25.56
N PRO A 773 -0.33 6.87 -26.22
CA PRO A 773 -1.78 6.71 -26.23
C PRO A 773 -2.22 5.28 -26.56
N ASP A 774 -3.23 4.76 -25.86
CA ASP A 774 -4.02 3.63 -26.33
C ASP A 774 -4.95 4.11 -27.48
N GLU A 775 -5.57 3.18 -28.23
CA GLU A 775 -6.53 3.49 -29.32
C GLU A 775 -7.56 4.61 -28.98
N PRO A 776 -8.17 5.30 -29.98
CA PRO A 776 -8.91 6.55 -29.74
C PRO A 776 -10.02 6.40 -28.70
N GLU A 777 -9.79 7.06 -27.56
CA GLU A 777 -10.60 7.02 -26.34
C GLU A 777 -11.43 8.32 -26.19
N PRO A 778 -12.35 8.40 -25.20
CA PRO A 778 -13.29 9.51 -25.04
C PRO A 778 -12.62 10.88 -25.05
N TRP A 779 -13.34 11.89 -25.56
CA TRP A 779 -12.86 13.26 -25.56
C TRP A 779 -12.87 13.84 -24.13
N THR A 780 -11.92 14.73 -23.83
CA THR A 780 -11.97 15.55 -22.62
C THR A 780 -12.86 16.78 -22.83
N GLY A 781 -13.52 17.23 -21.76
CA GLY A 781 -14.43 18.38 -21.83
C GLY A 781 -15.75 18.07 -22.54
N GLN A 782 -16.14 18.92 -23.49
CA GLN A 782 -17.42 18.86 -24.18
C GLN A 782 -17.24 18.72 -25.69
N ARG A 783 -18.11 17.95 -26.33
CA ARG A 783 -18.17 17.73 -27.78
C ARG A 783 -19.55 18.11 -28.30
N GLU A 784 -19.62 18.66 -29.50
CA GLU A 784 -20.90 19.02 -30.12
C GLU A 784 -21.69 17.79 -30.57
N PHE A 785 -22.94 17.71 -30.12
CA PHE A 785 -23.93 16.74 -30.54
C PHE A 785 -25.16 17.47 -31.10
N ALA A 786 -25.81 16.87 -32.08
CA ALA A 786 -27.12 17.29 -32.56
C ALA A 786 -28.21 16.38 -32.01
N VAL A 787 -29.37 16.96 -31.69
CA VAL A 787 -30.58 16.20 -31.37
C VAL A 787 -31.04 15.46 -32.64
N GLU A 788 -31.02 14.14 -32.61
CA GLU A 788 -31.54 13.30 -33.69
C GLU A 788 -33.07 13.21 -33.60
N ARG A 789 -33.60 12.98 -32.38
CA ARG A 789 -35.03 12.85 -32.10
C ARG A 789 -35.34 13.25 -30.66
N ALA A 790 -36.53 13.78 -30.42
CA ALA A 790 -37.04 14.07 -29.08
C ALA A 790 -38.54 13.76 -28.99
N GLU A 791 -38.95 12.96 -27.98
CA GLU A 791 -40.30 12.38 -27.89
C GLU A 791 -40.86 12.46 -26.46
N LEU A 792 -42.17 12.66 -26.33
CA LEU A 792 -42.83 12.58 -25.03
C LEU A 792 -43.07 11.11 -24.65
N GLU A 793 -42.54 10.71 -23.51
CA GLU A 793 -42.77 9.39 -22.88
C GLU A 793 -43.98 9.45 -21.93
N THR A 794 -44.15 10.59 -21.26
CA THR A 794 -45.32 10.94 -20.44
C THR A 794 -45.62 12.44 -20.67
N GLU A 795 -46.67 12.97 -20.02
CA GLU A 795 -46.97 14.42 -20.07
C GLU A 795 -45.80 15.30 -19.59
N ASP A 796 -44.91 14.77 -18.73
CA ASP A 796 -43.81 15.51 -18.10
C ASP A 796 -42.42 14.93 -18.38
N ILE A 797 -42.26 13.86 -19.16
CA ILE A 797 -40.97 13.23 -19.47
C ILE A 797 -40.74 13.23 -20.98
N ARG A 798 -39.58 13.73 -21.40
CA ARG A 798 -39.14 13.74 -22.80
C ARG A 798 -37.85 12.95 -22.98
N SER A 799 -37.88 11.92 -23.82
CA SER A 799 -36.68 11.22 -24.29
C SER A 799 -35.99 12.03 -25.38
N VAL A 800 -34.66 12.07 -25.35
CA VAL A 800 -33.82 12.82 -26.31
C VAL A 800 -32.71 11.91 -26.78
N ARG A 801 -32.54 11.77 -28.10
CA ARG A 801 -31.43 11.07 -28.73
C ARG A 801 -30.46 12.05 -29.39
N LEU A 802 -29.18 11.83 -29.17
CA LEU A 802 -28.07 12.72 -29.51
C LEU A 802 -27.08 11.99 -30.42
N ARG A 803 -26.60 12.69 -31.46
CA ARG A 803 -25.58 12.22 -32.40
C ARG A 803 -24.39 13.17 -32.47
N PRO A 804 -23.14 12.69 -32.56
CA PRO A 804 -21.99 13.58 -32.70
C PRO A 804 -22.02 14.31 -34.04
N VAL A 805 -21.76 15.63 -34.02
CA VAL A 805 -21.80 16.47 -35.25
C VAL A 805 -20.64 16.17 -36.20
N ASP A 806 -19.48 15.81 -35.66
CA ASP A 806 -18.25 15.53 -36.41
C ASP A 806 -18.22 14.12 -37.06
N GLY A 807 -19.26 13.30 -36.86
CA GLY A 807 -19.37 11.94 -37.37
C GLY A 807 -18.38 10.92 -36.79
N ARG A 808 -17.52 11.29 -35.82
CA ARG A 808 -16.59 10.32 -35.21
C ARG A 808 -17.34 9.39 -34.26
N ALA A 809 -16.83 8.18 -34.06
CA ALA A 809 -17.43 7.22 -33.13
C ALA A 809 -17.56 7.79 -31.71
N VAL A 810 -18.52 7.25 -30.95
CA VAL A 810 -18.68 7.52 -29.53
C VAL A 810 -18.29 6.27 -28.74
N PRO A 811 -17.61 6.42 -27.59
CA PRO A 811 -17.22 5.29 -26.76
C PRO A 811 -18.45 4.60 -26.16
N GLN A 812 -18.32 3.29 -25.93
CA GLN A 812 -19.29 2.53 -25.14
C GLN A 812 -19.31 3.07 -23.70
N PHE A 813 -20.43 2.88 -23.02
CA PHE A 813 -20.62 3.26 -21.62
C PHE A 813 -20.99 2.05 -20.78
N ARG A 814 -21.04 2.20 -19.46
CA ARG A 814 -21.56 1.19 -18.53
C ARG A 814 -22.96 1.57 -18.09
N ALA A 815 -23.85 0.59 -18.01
CA ALA A 815 -25.23 0.83 -17.58
C ALA A 815 -25.25 1.54 -16.22
N GLY A 816 -25.97 2.67 -16.17
CA GLY A 816 -26.07 3.55 -15.01
C GLY A 816 -25.20 4.81 -15.07
N GLN A 817 -24.23 4.88 -16.00
CA GLN A 817 -23.49 6.11 -16.28
C GLN A 817 -24.38 7.23 -16.82
N HIS A 818 -23.88 8.46 -16.71
CA HIS A 818 -24.54 9.67 -17.17
C HIS A 818 -23.65 10.48 -18.11
N ILE A 819 -24.25 11.39 -18.85
CA ILE A 819 -23.56 12.46 -19.59
C ILE A 819 -24.01 13.81 -19.05
N THR A 820 -23.14 14.80 -19.16
CA THR A 820 -23.48 16.20 -18.90
C THR A 820 -23.78 16.90 -20.21
N VAL A 821 -24.93 17.56 -20.27
CA VAL A 821 -25.43 18.27 -21.44
C VAL A 821 -25.50 19.77 -21.13
N ALA A 822 -24.99 20.60 -22.03
CA ALA A 822 -25.00 22.05 -21.92
C ALA A 822 -25.50 22.71 -23.21
N TRP A 823 -26.12 23.89 -23.09
CA TRP A 823 -26.47 24.73 -24.23
C TRP A 823 -25.26 25.56 -24.67
N PRO A 824 -24.85 25.53 -25.95
CA PRO A 824 -23.70 26.32 -26.43
C PRO A 824 -23.89 27.83 -26.18
N ASP A 825 -25.10 28.34 -26.41
CA ASP A 825 -25.42 29.77 -26.38
C ASP A 825 -25.93 30.26 -25.00
N ALA A 826 -25.94 29.41 -23.97
CA ALA A 826 -26.40 29.76 -22.63
C ALA A 826 -25.46 29.23 -21.55
N PRO A 827 -24.34 29.93 -21.28
CA PRO A 827 -23.39 29.55 -20.24
C PRO A 827 -24.09 29.35 -18.88
N GLY A 828 -23.85 28.20 -18.24
CA GLY A 828 -24.49 27.81 -16.97
C GLY A 828 -25.77 26.99 -17.11
N LEU A 829 -26.38 26.92 -18.31
CA LEU A 829 -27.50 26.02 -18.60
C LEU A 829 -26.97 24.60 -18.87
N THR A 830 -26.53 23.92 -17.81
CA THR A 830 -25.87 22.61 -17.86
C THR A 830 -26.49 21.63 -16.85
N ARG A 831 -26.80 20.40 -17.26
CA ARG A 831 -27.27 19.34 -16.34
C ARG A 831 -26.80 17.95 -16.76
N SER A 832 -26.67 17.07 -15.79
CA SER A 832 -26.29 15.66 -16.00
C SER A 832 -27.53 14.78 -16.02
N TYR A 833 -27.56 13.82 -16.93
CA TYR A 833 -28.65 12.87 -17.10
C TYR A 833 -28.10 11.47 -17.32
N SER A 834 -28.64 10.48 -16.61
CA SER A 834 -28.33 9.07 -16.86
C SER A 834 -28.64 8.70 -18.30
N LEU A 835 -27.73 7.93 -18.89
CA LEU A 835 -27.91 7.39 -20.21
C LEU A 835 -29.04 6.34 -20.18
N THR A 836 -29.89 6.38 -21.20
CA THR A 836 -30.86 5.34 -21.54
C THR A 836 -30.38 4.63 -22.80
N GLY A 837 -30.90 3.42 -23.08
CA GLY A 837 -30.35 2.58 -24.15
C GLY A 837 -29.38 1.52 -23.65
N SER A 838 -29.10 0.56 -24.52
CA SER A 838 -28.14 -0.52 -24.25
C SER A 838 -26.71 0.00 -24.24
N ALA A 839 -25.98 -0.30 -23.16
CA ALA A 839 -24.56 0.02 -22.98
C ALA A 839 -23.64 -0.65 -24.03
N LYS A 840 -24.13 -1.72 -24.69
CA LYS A 840 -23.37 -2.49 -25.69
C LYS A 840 -23.62 -2.03 -27.12
N ALA A 841 -24.65 -1.21 -27.37
CA ALA A 841 -25.06 -0.89 -28.73
C ALA A 841 -24.13 0.14 -29.38
N ALA A 842 -23.51 -0.23 -30.50
CA ALA A 842 -22.69 0.64 -31.36
C ALA A 842 -23.56 1.56 -32.24
N ASP A 843 -24.69 2.03 -31.71
CA ASP A 843 -25.68 2.75 -32.49
C ASP A 843 -25.15 4.13 -32.93
N GLY A 844 -24.06 4.61 -32.34
CA GLY A 844 -23.29 5.81 -32.71
C GLY A 844 -23.84 7.10 -32.11
N GLY A 845 -24.62 7.03 -31.03
CA GLY A 845 -25.15 8.18 -30.31
C GLY A 845 -25.41 7.90 -28.83
N TYR A 846 -26.00 8.87 -28.14
CA TYR A 846 -26.41 8.72 -26.73
C TYR A 846 -27.88 9.11 -26.57
N ALA A 847 -28.58 8.49 -25.61
CA ALA A 847 -29.95 8.82 -25.29
C ALA A 847 -30.09 9.16 -23.81
N ILE A 848 -30.97 10.10 -23.49
CA ILE A 848 -31.32 10.53 -22.13
C ILE A 848 -32.82 10.74 -22.02
N ALA A 849 -33.35 10.79 -20.81
CA ALA A 849 -34.74 11.16 -20.57
C ALA A 849 -34.86 12.26 -19.50
N VAL A 850 -35.59 13.32 -19.85
CA VAL A 850 -35.63 14.56 -19.07
C VAL A 850 -37.05 14.80 -18.57
N ARG A 851 -37.22 14.74 -17.25
CA ARG A 851 -38.45 15.17 -16.58
C ARG A 851 -38.52 16.68 -16.46
N ARG A 852 -39.67 17.29 -16.79
CA ARG A 852 -39.94 18.71 -16.58
C ARG A 852 -40.04 19.01 -15.09
N VAL A 853 -39.17 19.87 -14.59
CA VAL A 853 -39.13 20.28 -13.17
C VAL A 853 -39.60 21.73 -13.07
N PRO A 854 -40.72 22.01 -12.36
CA PRO A 854 -41.16 23.38 -12.11
C PRO A 854 -40.10 24.22 -11.42
N GLY A 855 -39.85 25.44 -11.89
CA GLY A 855 -38.83 26.34 -11.34
C GLY A 855 -37.38 26.05 -11.75
N GLY A 856 -37.12 24.97 -12.51
CA GLY A 856 -35.81 24.70 -13.12
C GLY A 856 -35.57 25.52 -14.38
N GLN A 857 -34.31 25.66 -14.80
CA GLN A 857 -33.95 26.35 -16.05
C GLN A 857 -33.71 25.39 -17.22
N PHE A 858 -33.05 24.24 -16.97
CA PHE A 858 -32.66 23.30 -18.03
C PHE A 858 -33.82 22.44 -18.54
N SER A 859 -34.58 21.80 -17.66
CA SER A 859 -35.65 20.89 -18.10
C SER A 859 -36.80 21.60 -18.81
N PRO A 860 -37.22 22.84 -18.46
CA PRO A 860 -38.13 23.59 -19.33
C PRO A 860 -37.52 23.91 -20.70
N ALA A 861 -36.23 24.26 -20.80
CA ALA A 861 -35.59 24.47 -22.09
C ALA A 861 -35.62 23.21 -22.98
N VAL A 862 -35.41 22.02 -22.40
CA VAL A 862 -35.56 20.73 -23.12
C VAL A 862 -37.00 20.50 -23.60
N HIS A 863 -38.01 20.89 -22.82
CA HIS A 863 -39.42 20.69 -23.19
C HIS A 863 -39.96 21.74 -24.16
N ASP A 864 -39.48 22.97 -24.05
CA ASP A 864 -40.05 24.13 -24.75
C ASP A 864 -39.25 24.52 -26.00
N ARG A 865 -37.92 24.28 -26.03
CA ARG A 865 -37.03 24.76 -27.10
C ARG A 865 -36.42 23.66 -27.97
N LEU A 866 -36.28 22.44 -27.44
CA LEU A 866 -35.50 21.39 -28.08
C LEU A 866 -36.23 20.80 -29.30
N GLN A 867 -35.60 20.87 -30.46
CA GLN A 867 -36.07 20.30 -31.73
C GLN A 867 -34.98 19.44 -32.40
N PRO A 868 -35.31 18.49 -33.28
CA PRO A 868 -34.31 17.81 -34.11
C PRO A 868 -33.37 18.80 -34.81
N GLY A 869 -32.06 18.53 -34.80
CA GLY A 869 -31.01 19.41 -35.30
C GLY A 869 -30.44 20.42 -34.29
N THR A 870 -31.06 20.59 -33.11
CA THR A 870 -30.54 21.46 -32.03
C THR A 870 -29.14 21.01 -31.60
N ARG A 871 -28.19 21.94 -31.50
CA ARG A 871 -26.83 21.66 -31.04
C ARG A 871 -26.72 21.74 -29.52
N LEU A 872 -26.05 20.76 -28.94
CA LEU A 872 -25.78 20.64 -27.51
C LEU A 872 -24.32 20.24 -27.31
N LEU A 873 -23.75 20.69 -26.20
CA LEU A 873 -22.42 20.31 -25.75
C LEU A 873 -22.54 19.13 -24.79
N VAL A 874 -21.83 18.03 -25.06
CA VAL A 874 -21.96 16.76 -24.35
C VAL A 874 -20.61 16.29 -23.85
N THR A 875 -20.52 15.89 -22.59
CA THR A 875 -19.33 15.22 -22.03
C THR A 875 -19.30 13.74 -22.42
N ALA A 876 -18.13 13.12 -22.37
CA ALA A 876 -18.04 11.66 -22.39
C ALA A 876 -18.86 11.02 -21.25
N PRO A 877 -19.33 9.77 -21.39
CA PRO A 877 -20.00 9.04 -20.33
C PRO A 877 -19.13 8.93 -19.07
N SER A 878 -19.71 9.27 -17.92
CA SER A 878 -19.06 9.27 -16.61
C SER A 878 -20.00 8.77 -15.52
N GLY A 879 -19.51 8.68 -14.27
CA GLY A 879 -20.31 8.28 -13.11
C GLY A 879 -19.93 6.92 -12.55
N GLY A 880 -20.02 6.81 -11.23
CA GLY A 880 -19.63 5.62 -10.44
C GLY A 880 -20.77 4.62 -10.17
N PHE A 881 -22.02 5.00 -10.41
CA PHE A 881 -23.19 4.13 -10.25
C PHE A 881 -23.41 3.28 -11.50
N ALA A 882 -22.54 2.29 -11.65
CA ALA A 882 -22.62 1.30 -12.71
C ALA A 882 -23.11 -0.05 -12.18
N LEU A 883 -24.00 -0.71 -12.93
CA LEU A 883 -24.62 -1.96 -12.51
C LEU A 883 -24.00 -3.19 -13.21
N PRO A 884 -23.71 -4.30 -12.49
CA PRO A 884 -23.10 -5.49 -13.08
C PRO A 884 -24.07 -6.25 -13.95
N THR A 885 -23.70 -6.48 -15.21
CA THR A 885 -24.50 -7.29 -16.16
C THR A 885 -24.39 -8.79 -15.92
N VAL A 886 -23.43 -9.21 -15.08
CA VAL A 886 -23.25 -10.59 -14.61
C VAL A 886 -22.98 -10.54 -13.11
N HIS A 887 -23.77 -11.27 -12.32
CA HIS A 887 -23.64 -11.30 -10.87
C HIS A 887 -24.15 -12.63 -10.30
N SER A 888 -23.52 -13.14 -9.23
CA SER A 888 -23.89 -14.41 -8.60
C SER A 888 -25.03 -14.29 -7.57
N ARG A 889 -25.34 -13.06 -7.13
CA ARG A 889 -26.39 -12.77 -6.13
C ARG A 889 -27.54 -12.00 -6.76
N PRO A 890 -28.75 -12.07 -6.17
CA PRO A 890 -29.88 -11.27 -6.63
C PRO A 890 -29.60 -9.77 -6.57
N ILE A 891 -30.21 -9.02 -7.48
CA ILE A 891 -30.11 -7.56 -7.56
C ILE A 891 -31.50 -6.97 -7.34
N VAL A 892 -31.61 -6.04 -6.40
CA VAL A 892 -32.84 -5.29 -6.13
C VAL A 892 -32.65 -3.87 -6.61
N LEU A 893 -33.51 -3.45 -7.54
CA LEU A 893 -33.51 -2.12 -8.13
C LEU A 893 -34.68 -1.32 -7.53
N LEU A 894 -34.40 -0.16 -6.95
CA LEU A 894 -35.38 0.68 -6.25
C LEU A 894 -35.43 2.04 -6.92
N ALA A 895 -36.43 2.26 -7.77
CA ALA A 895 -36.60 3.50 -8.54
C ALA A 895 -37.86 4.26 -8.16
N ALA A 896 -37.80 5.58 -8.15
CA ALA A 896 -39.00 6.43 -8.14
C ALA A 896 -39.02 7.45 -9.28
N GLY A 897 -40.15 7.52 -10.00
CA GLY A 897 -40.36 8.40 -11.14
C GLY A 897 -39.28 8.20 -12.21
N ILE A 898 -38.62 9.29 -12.61
CA ILE A 898 -37.56 9.29 -13.63
C ILE A 898 -36.23 8.66 -13.15
N GLY A 899 -36.11 8.34 -11.85
CA GLY A 899 -34.99 7.57 -11.31
C GLY A 899 -34.85 6.16 -11.90
N ILE A 900 -35.82 5.72 -12.70
CA ILE A 900 -35.77 4.46 -13.46
C ILE A 900 -34.71 4.46 -14.58
N THR A 901 -34.22 5.62 -15.01
CA THR A 901 -33.38 5.76 -16.22
C THR A 901 -32.06 4.95 -16.19
N PRO A 902 -31.26 4.93 -15.10
CA PRO A 902 -30.13 3.99 -14.97
C PRO A 902 -30.53 2.52 -15.14
N PHE A 903 -31.65 2.12 -14.54
CA PHE A 903 -32.10 0.74 -14.52
C PHE A 903 -32.70 0.31 -15.85
N LEU A 904 -33.32 1.23 -16.58
CA LEU A 904 -33.75 0.99 -17.95
C LEU A 904 -32.54 0.65 -18.84
N SER A 905 -31.48 1.47 -18.78
CA SER A 905 -30.23 1.17 -19.51
C SER A 905 -29.64 -0.18 -19.08
N TYR A 906 -29.67 -0.48 -17.79
CA TYR A 906 -29.22 -1.76 -17.25
C TYR A 906 -29.98 -2.95 -17.84
N LEU A 907 -31.31 -2.95 -17.76
CA LEU A 907 -32.15 -4.02 -18.31
C LEU A 907 -31.94 -4.20 -19.82
N GLU A 908 -31.69 -3.12 -20.56
CA GLU A 908 -31.39 -3.16 -22.00
C GLU A 908 -29.99 -3.68 -22.35
N SER A 909 -29.10 -3.69 -21.37
CA SER A 909 -27.72 -4.15 -21.50
C SER A 909 -27.54 -5.64 -21.14
N LEU A 910 -28.58 -6.28 -20.61
CA LEU A 910 -28.55 -7.67 -20.17
C LEU A 910 -28.74 -8.66 -21.34
N GLU A 911 -27.97 -9.75 -21.28
CA GLU A 911 -28.22 -10.94 -22.08
C GLU A 911 -29.07 -11.92 -21.27
N PRO A 912 -30.16 -12.48 -21.82
CA PRO A 912 -31.03 -13.41 -21.08
C PRO A 912 -30.28 -14.60 -20.46
N ALA A 913 -29.25 -15.12 -21.13
CA ALA A 913 -28.51 -16.30 -20.68
C ALA A 913 -27.58 -16.06 -19.48
N SER A 914 -27.18 -14.81 -19.24
CA SER A 914 -26.22 -14.44 -18.19
C SER A 914 -26.75 -13.40 -17.21
N ALA A 915 -28.01 -12.99 -17.36
CA ALA A 915 -28.64 -11.99 -16.51
C ALA A 915 -28.79 -12.52 -15.08
N PRO A 916 -28.45 -11.73 -14.05
CA PRO A 916 -28.73 -12.11 -12.67
C PRO A 916 -30.24 -12.12 -12.40
N GLU A 917 -30.63 -12.73 -11.29
CA GLU A 917 -31.97 -12.57 -10.72
C GLU A 917 -32.16 -11.11 -10.31
N ILE A 918 -33.23 -10.47 -10.80
CA ILE A 918 -33.49 -9.05 -10.61
C ILE A 918 -34.91 -8.85 -10.12
N VAL A 919 -35.08 -8.04 -9.07
CA VAL A 919 -36.38 -7.53 -8.61
C VAL A 919 -36.37 -6.01 -8.68
N LEU A 920 -37.15 -5.45 -9.61
CA LEU A 920 -37.31 -4.03 -9.83
C LEU A 920 -38.57 -3.51 -9.13
N HIS A 921 -38.38 -2.68 -8.11
CA HIS A 921 -39.43 -1.90 -7.48
C HIS A 921 -39.50 -0.51 -8.11
N HIS A 922 -40.62 -0.17 -8.77
CA HIS A 922 -40.80 1.14 -9.42
C HIS A 922 -41.97 1.92 -8.80
N GLY A 923 -41.63 3.02 -8.13
CA GLY A 923 -42.57 3.95 -7.52
C GLY A 923 -43.01 5.04 -8.49
N SER A 924 -44.31 5.17 -8.70
CA SER A 924 -44.93 6.23 -9.50
C SER A 924 -46.14 6.82 -8.78
N ARG A 925 -46.65 7.96 -9.25
CA ARG A 925 -47.87 8.56 -8.67
C ARG A 925 -49.10 7.73 -8.99
N ASP A 926 -49.25 7.40 -10.26
CA ASP A 926 -50.37 6.74 -10.90
C ASP A 926 -49.87 6.10 -12.21
N ARG A 927 -50.74 5.40 -12.94
CA ARG A 927 -50.38 4.74 -14.20
C ARG A 927 -49.94 5.73 -15.29
N SER A 928 -50.55 6.91 -15.37
CA SER A 928 -50.25 7.91 -16.42
C SER A 928 -48.84 8.50 -16.31
N ARG A 929 -48.28 8.49 -15.09
CA ARG A 929 -46.93 9.00 -14.77
C ARG A 929 -45.89 7.90 -14.63
N HIS A 930 -46.24 6.65 -14.94
CA HIS A 930 -45.34 5.52 -14.89
C HIS A 930 -44.39 5.53 -16.11
N ALA A 931 -43.22 6.13 -15.92
CA ALA A 931 -42.20 6.28 -16.96
C ALA A 931 -41.77 4.93 -17.57
N PHE A 932 -41.79 4.83 -18.90
CA PHE A 932 -41.31 3.65 -19.66
C PHE A 932 -42.02 2.33 -19.36
N ARG A 933 -43.22 2.34 -18.79
CA ARG A 933 -43.94 1.12 -18.36
C ARG A 933 -44.00 0.01 -19.41
N GLU A 934 -44.38 0.35 -20.65
CA GLU A 934 -44.50 -0.64 -21.74
C GLU A 934 -43.14 -1.20 -22.16
N ARG A 935 -42.10 -0.34 -22.18
CA ARG A 935 -40.73 -0.73 -22.50
C ARG A 935 -40.15 -1.67 -21.45
N ILE A 936 -40.40 -1.38 -20.16
CA ILE A 936 -39.99 -2.22 -19.03
C ILE A 936 -40.72 -3.57 -19.07
N ALA A 937 -42.03 -3.57 -19.32
CA ALA A 937 -42.81 -4.81 -19.46
C ALA A 937 -42.29 -5.68 -20.62
N GLY A 938 -41.94 -5.07 -21.75
CA GLY A 938 -41.32 -5.78 -22.89
C GLY A 938 -39.94 -6.36 -22.54
N LEU A 939 -39.13 -5.64 -21.76
CA LEU A 939 -37.84 -6.14 -21.28
C LEU A 939 -38.00 -7.29 -20.29
N ALA A 940 -38.92 -7.18 -19.33
CA ALA A 940 -39.22 -8.26 -18.37
C ALA A 940 -39.73 -9.52 -19.07
N ALA A 941 -40.55 -9.38 -20.12
CA ALA A 941 -40.99 -10.53 -20.93
C ALA A 941 -39.83 -11.23 -21.67
N ARG A 942 -38.78 -10.48 -22.05
CA ARG A 942 -37.57 -11.03 -22.70
C ARG A 942 -36.56 -11.60 -21.69
N LEU A 943 -36.58 -11.11 -20.46
CA LEU A 943 -35.63 -11.44 -19.40
C LEU A 943 -36.36 -12.21 -18.29
N PRO A 944 -36.44 -13.55 -18.35
CA PRO A 944 -37.20 -14.34 -17.38
C PRO A 944 -36.67 -14.24 -15.95
N SER A 945 -35.45 -13.75 -15.76
CA SER A 945 -34.85 -13.49 -14.45
C SER A 945 -35.25 -12.15 -13.82
N VAL A 946 -36.07 -11.33 -14.51
CA VAL A 946 -36.49 -10.00 -14.06
C VAL A 946 -37.95 -10.03 -13.59
N GLN A 947 -38.17 -9.69 -12.33
CA GLN A 947 -39.49 -9.43 -11.75
C GLN A 947 -39.68 -7.93 -11.55
N THR A 948 -40.84 -7.40 -11.93
CA THR A 948 -41.23 -6.00 -11.71
C THR A 948 -42.30 -5.90 -10.63
N VAL A 949 -42.20 -4.89 -9.77
CA VAL A 949 -43.13 -4.60 -8.68
C VAL A 949 -43.47 -3.11 -8.70
N ASP A 950 -44.72 -2.78 -9.02
CA ASP A 950 -45.20 -1.41 -9.19
C ASP A 950 -45.81 -0.86 -7.90
N HIS A 951 -45.37 0.33 -7.50
CA HIS A 951 -45.88 1.06 -6.33
C HIS A 951 -46.56 2.36 -6.77
N TYR A 952 -47.88 2.49 -6.57
CA TYR A 952 -48.60 3.74 -6.86
C TYR A 952 -48.98 4.47 -5.59
N SER A 953 -48.43 5.68 -5.41
CA SER A 953 -48.71 6.51 -4.23
C SER A 953 -50.11 7.15 -4.23
N SER A 954 -50.75 7.26 -5.40
CA SER A 954 -52.08 7.85 -5.59
C SER A 954 -52.76 7.26 -6.84
N PRO A 955 -53.04 5.95 -6.87
CA PRO A 955 -53.63 5.29 -8.03
C PRO A 955 -55.00 5.87 -8.38
N GLY A 956 -55.29 5.97 -9.68
CA GLY A 956 -56.62 6.36 -10.15
C GLY A 956 -57.70 5.32 -9.80
N PRO A 957 -58.99 5.70 -9.79
CA PRO A 957 -60.08 4.75 -9.54
C PRO A 957 -60.02 3.56 -10.53
N GLY A 958 -59.87 2.34 -10.00
CA GLY A 958 -59.80 1.11 -10.81
C GLY A 958 -58.42 0.79 -11.41
N GLU A 959 -57.38 1.58 -11.12
CA GLU A 959 -56.00 1.24 -11.49
C GLU A 959 -55.46 0.12 -10.59
N SER A 960 -54.96 -0.96 -11.20
CA SER A 960 -54.23 -2.00 -10.48
C SER A 960 -52.72 -1.68 -10.44
N CYS A 961 -52.13 -1.90 -9.26
CA CYS A 961 -50.69 -1.94 -8.99
C CYS A 961 -50.42 -3.04 -7.96
N ASP A 962 -49.15 -3.43 -7.79
CA ASP A 962 -48.79 -4.45 -6.81
C ASP A 962 -48.94 -3.92 -5.38
N PHE A 963 -48.58 -2.65 -5.15
CA PHE A 963 -48.74 -1.99 -3.85
C PHE A 963 -49.23 -0.55 -3.97
N THR A 964 -50.19 -0.19 -3.11
CA THR A 964 -50.63 1.19 -2.91
C THR A 964 -49.73 1.87 -1.86
N GLY A 965 -49.10 2.99 -2.22
CA GLY A 965 -48.20 3.75 -1.35
C GLY A 965 -46.86 4.08 -2.00
N ARG A 966 -45.95 4.69 -1.22
CA ARG A 966 -44.53 4.84 -1.61
C ARG A 966 -43.78 3.56 -1.29
N ILE A 967 -42.64 3.36 -1.96
CA ILE A 967 -41.73 2.25 -1.66
C ILE A 967 -41.17 2.45 -0.25
N THR A 968 -41.32 1.45 0.61
CA THR A 968 -40.76 1.43 1.96
C THR A 968 -40.01 0.11 2.21
N ALA A 969 -39.04 0.13 3.11
CA ALA A 969 -38.16 -1.02 3.33
C ALA A 969 -38.93 -2.26 3.79
N ASP A 970 -40.03 -2.14 4.55
CA ASP A 970 -40.88 -3.26 5.01
C ASP A 970 -41.56 -4.04 3.86
N ARG A 971 -41.67 -3.45 2.67
CA ARG A 971 -42.28 -4.07 1.48
C ARG A 971 -41.34 -4.95 0.67
N LEU A 972 -40.06 -4.96 1.02
CA LEU A 972 -39.04 -5.74 0.32
C LEU A 972 -38.98 -7.16 0.89
N ASP A 973 -38.91 -8.15 0.01
CA ASP A 973 -38.87 -9.57 0.42
C ASP A 973 -37.70 -9.83 1.39
N ALA A 974 -38.02 -10.37 2.56
CA ALA A 974 -37.03 -10.75 3.57
C ALA A 974 -36.08 -11.84 3.06
N ASP A 975 -36.50 -12.64 2.08
CA ASP A 975 -35.65 -13.65 1.46
C ASP A 975 -34.49 -13.05 0.65
N LEU A 976 -34.73 -11.96 -0.08
CA LEU A 976 -33.68 -11.24 -0.81
C LEU A 976 -32.60 -10.70 0.14
N ILE A 977 -33.01 -10.22 1.32
CA ILE A 977 -32.08 -9.79 2.38
C ILE A 977 -31.27 -10.97 2.91
N ARG A 978 -31.91 -12.11 3.23
CA ARG A 978 -31.23 -13.33 3.69
C ARG A 978 -30.24 -13.86 2.66
N ARG A 979 -30.58 -13.79 1.37
CA ARG A 979 -29.71 -14.18 0.24
C ARG A 979 -28.66 -13.12 -0.11
N ARG A 980 -28.52 -12.05 0.69
CA ARG A 980 -27.54 -10.97 0.50
C ARG A 980 -27.63 -10.29 -0.88
N ALA A 981 -28.86 -9.98 -1.30
CA ALA A 981 -29.08 -9.22 -2.52
C ALA A 981 -28.37 -7.86 -2.49
N ARG A 982 -28.06 -7.34 -3.67
CA ARG A 982 -27.48 -6.01 -3.87
C ARG A 982 -28.56 -4.99 -4.11
N PHE A 983 -28.59 -3.92 -3.33
CA PHE A 983 -29.65 -2.92 -3.40
C PHE A 983 -29.14 -1.67 -4.13
N TYR A 984 -29.67 -1.38 -5.31
CA TYR A 984 -29.36 -0.18 -6.09
C TYR A 984 -30.56 0.76 -6.07
N LEU A 985 -30.36 1.99 -5.59
CA LEU A 985 -31.41 2.96 -5.33
C LEU A 985 -31.19 4.21 -6.19
N CYS A 986 -32.24 4.67 -6.86
CA CYS A 986 -32.21 5.89 -7.68
C CYS A 986 -33.56 6.63 -7.60
N GLY A 987 -33.55 7.88 -7.13
CA GLY A 987 -34.79 8.61 -6.90
C GLY A 987 -34.58 9.89 -6.09
N PRO A 988 -35.67 10.48 -5.54
CA PRO A 988 -35.61 11.64 -4.66
C PRO A 988 -34.77 11.34 -3.40
N GLU A 989 -34.01 12.32 -2.91
CA GLU A 989 -33.10 12.15 -1.77
C GLU A 989 -33.80 11.60 -0.52
N SER A 990 -34.99 12.08 -0.18
CA SER A 990 -35.76 11.58 0.96
C SER A 990 -36.04 10.07 0.87
N MET A 991 -36.30 9.55 -0.33
CA MET A 991 -36.50 8.11 -0.54
C MET A 991 -35.19 7.34 -0.35
N LEU A 992 -34.07 7.88 -0.85
CA LEU A 992 -32.76 7.23 -0.71
C LEU A 992 -32.38 7.09 0.77
N ASP A 993 -32.58 8.15 1.55
CA ASP A 993 -32.24 8.18 2.97
C ASP A 993 -33.17 7.25 3.79
N GLU A 994 -34.49 7.33 3.58
CA GLU A 994 -35.49 6.46 4.25
C GLU A 994 -35.26 4.97 3.95
N LEU A 995 -35.04 4.61 2.67
CA LEU A 995 -34.79 3.22 2.29
C LEU A 995 -33.44 2.71 2.78
N THR A 996 -32.40 3.54 2.75
CA THR A 996 -31.08 3.15 3.27
C THR A 996 -31.16 2.86 4.77
N ALA A 997 -31.82 3.73 5.53
CA ALA A 997 -32.04 3.52 6.97
C ALA A 997 -32.85 2.25 7.24
N GLY A 998 -33.99 2.09 6.56
CA GLY A 998 -34.85 0.92 6.75
C GLY A 998 -34.22 -0.40 6.31
N LEU A 999 -33.43 -0.44 5.24
CA LEU A 999 -32.66 -1.63 4.82
C LEU A 999 -31.60 -1.98 5.86
N THR A 1000 -30.90 -0.97 6.41
CA THR A 1000 -29.87 -1.17 7.43
C THR A 1000 -30.47 -1.72 8.72
N GLU A 1001 -31.62 -1.18 9.16
CA GLU A 1001 -32.38 -1.68 10.31
C GLU A 1001 -32.84 -3.13 10.11
N ARG A 1002 -33.18 -3.50 8.87
CA ARG A 1002 -33.51 -4.89 8.48
C ARG A 1002 -32.29 -5.78 8.29
N GLY A 1003 -31.08 -5.29 8.58
CA GLY A 1003 -29.85 -6.08 8.63
C GLY A 1003 -29.00 -6.06 7.35
N VAL A 1004 -29.39 -5.31 6.31
CA VAL A 1004 -28.56 -5.14 5.11
C VAL A 1004 -27.32 -4.33 5.47
N PRO A 1005 -26.10 -4.83 5.21
CA PRO A 1005 -24.90 -4.05 5.44
C PRO A 1005 -24.88 -2.78 4.59
N ARG A 1006 -24.49 -1.64 5.17
CA ARG A 1006 -24.48 -0.34 4.48
C ARG A 1006 -23.70 -0.34 3.16
N PHE A 1007 -22.65 -1.16 3.06
CA PHE A 1007 -21.81 -1.32 1.87
C PHE A 1007 -22.45 -2.20 0.77
N ASP A 1008 -23.55 -2.91 1.05
CA ASP A 1008 -24.35 -3.64 0.06
C ASP A 1008 -25.51 -2.77 -0.52
N ILE A 1009 -25.59 -1.48 -0.11
CA ILE A 1009 -26.57 -0.49 -0.56
C ILE A 1009 -25.87 0.60 -1.40
N PHE A 1010 -26.26 0.70 -2.66
CA PHE A 1010 -25.71 1.61 -3.65
C PHE A 1010 -26.75 2.67 -4.00
N THR A 1011 -26.40 3.94 -3.92
CA THR A 1011 -27.31 5.07 -4.16
C THR A 1011 -26.71 6.00 -5.21
N GLU A 1012 -27.49 6.46 -6.17
CA GLU A 1012 -27.11 7.58 -7.05
C GLU A 1012 -27.73 8.86 -6.51
N LYS A 1013 -26.90 9.84 -6.13
CA LYS A 1013 -27.34 11.20 -5.78
C LYS A 1013 -26.94 12.15 -6.92
N PHE A 1014 -27.91 12.68 -7.65
CA PHE A 1014 -27.65 13.68 -8.70
C PHE A 1014 -27.40 15.05 -8.07
N HIS A 1015 -26.18 15.29 -7.61
CA HIS A 1015 -25.74 16.63 -7.25
C HIS A 1015 -25.55 17.46 -8.52
N ALA A 1016 -25.95 18.74 -8.50
CA ALA A 1016 -25.33 19.69 -9.40
C ALA A 1016 -23.83 19.69 -9.03
N ALA A 1017 -22.93 19.59 -10.01
CA ALA A 1017 -21.50 19.67 -9.77
C ALA A 1017 -21.24 20.86 -8.82
N PRO A 1018 -20.59 20.66 -7.66
CA PRO A 1018 -20.26 21.77 -6.79
C PRO A 1018 -19.49 22.80 -7.63
N ALA A 1019 -20.00 24.02 -7.70
CA ALA A 1019 -19.20 25.09 -8.29
C ALA A 1019 -17.87 25.13 -7.51
N PRO A 1020 -16.71 25.22 -8.18
CA PRO A 1020 -15.45 25.41 -7.47
C PRO A 1020 -15.63 26.60 -6.53
N VAL A 1021 -15.53 26.34 -5.23
CA VAL A 1021 -15.70 27.37 -4.22
C VAL A 1021 -14.45 28.23 -4.27
N HIS A 1022 -14.56 29.38 -4.94
CA HIS A 1022 -13.50 30.37 -4.95
C HIS A 1022 -13.46 31.04 -3.58
N ILE A 1023 -12.36 30.85 -2.86
CA ILE A 1023 -12.08 31.60 -1.65
C ILE A 1023 -11.14 32.75 -2.03
N PRO A 1024 -11.57 34.01 -1.90
CA PRO A 1024 -10.72 35.17 -2.15
C PRO A 1024 -9.46 35.15 -1.28
N ASP A 1025 -8.34 35.67 -1.79
CA ASP A 1025 -7.07 35.73 -1.06
C ASP A 1025 -7.14 36.59 0.22
N ASP A 1026 -8.11 37.49 0.30
CA ASP A 1026 -8.42 38.34 1.45
C ASP A 1026 -9.54 37.79 2.34
N ALA A 1027 -10.03 36.58 2.08
CA ALA A 1027 -11.10 35.96 2.84
C ALA A 1027 -10.71 35.77 4.31
N THR A 1028 -11.64 36.10 5.20
CA THR A 1028 -11.52 35.90 6.64
C THR A 1028 -12.77 35.25 7.22
N ALA A 1029 -12.60 34.40 8.23
CA ALA A 1029 -13.72 33.81 8.96
C ALA A 1029 -13.36 33.65 10.44
N THR A 1030 -14.34 33.80 11.33
CA THR A 1030 -14.20 33.46 12.75
C THR A 1030 -14.37 31.96 12.91
N VAL A 1031 -13.36 31.29 13.48
CA VAL A 1031 -13.42 29.86 13.78
C VAL A 1031 -13.46 29.69 15.29
N ARG A 1032 -14.55 29.11 15.79
CA ARG A 1032 -14.74 28.78 17.20
C ARG A 1032 -14.60 27.28 17.43
N PHE A 1033 -13.74 26.91 18.36
CA PHE A 1033 -13.49 25.54 18.79
C PHE A 1033 -14.29 25.28 20.08
N ALA A 1034 -15.41 24.55 19.95
CA ALA A 1034 -16.42 24.47 21.00
C ALA A 1034 -15.95 23.79 22.30
N ARG A 1035 -15.11 22.75 22.22
CA ARG A 1035 -14.62 22.02 23.42
C ARG A 1035 -13.49 22.75 24.10
N SER A 1036 -12.59 23.35 23.32
CA SER A 1036 -11.48 24.13 23.89
C SER A 1036 -11.91 25.54 24.33
N GLY A 1037 -13.06 26.03 23.86
CA GLY A 1037 -13.56 27.38 24.13
C GLY A 1037 -12.77 28.49 23.43
N ARG A 1038 -11.85 28.15 22.52
CA ARG A 1038 -10.99 29.10 21.81
C ARG A 1038 -11.68 29.63 20.56
N GLU A 1039 -11.41 30.88 20.24
CA GLU A 1039 -11.90 31.58 19.06
C GLU A 1039 -10.75 32.35 18.42
N ALA A 1040 -10.62 32.25 17.11
CA ALA A 1040 -9.57 32.94 16.36
C ALA A 1040 -10.07 33.27 14.94
N THR A 1041 -9.50 34.30 14.33
CA THR A 1041 -9.81 34.72 12.96
C THR A 1041 -8.89 34.02 11.97
N TRP A 1042 -9.47 33.15 11.15
CA TRP A 1042 -8.82 32.53 10.01
C TRP A 1042 -8.71 33.51 8.85
N ARG A 1043 -7.59 33.46 8.13
CA ARG A 1043 -7.34 34.15 6.85
C ARG A 1043 -6.94 33.14 5.79
N ALA A 1044 -7.17 33.43 4.51
CA ALA A 1044 -6.83 32.52 3.41
C ALA A 1044 -5.38 32.00 3.45
N GLY A 1045 -4.42 32.85 3.85
CA GLY A 1045 -3.00 32.47 4.00
C GLY A 1045 -2.70 31.51 5.16
N ASP A 1046 -3.62 31.31 6.10
CA ASP A 1046 -3.44 30.40 7.25
C ASP A 1046 -3.60 28.92 6.85
N GLY A 1047 -4.11 28.65 5.64
CA GLY A 1047 -4.25 27.30 5.08
C GLY A 1047 -5.53 26.58 5.54
N ASP A 1048 -5.50 25.26 5.61
CA ASP A 1048 -6.65 24.47 6.06
C ASP A 1048 -6.99 24.64 7.55
N LEU A 1049 -8.20 24.23 7.95
CA LEU A 1049 -8.71 24.34 9.31
C LEU A 1049 -7.86 23.59 10.35
N LEU A 1050 -7.19 22.49 9.96
CA LEU A 1050 -6.26 21.77 10.84
C LEU A 1050 -5.03 22.64 11.13
N ARG A 1051 -4.37 23.16 10.10
CA ARG A 1051 -3.18 24.02 10.27
C ARG A 1051 -3.52 25.26 11.11
N PHE A 1052 -4.65 25.88 10.82
CA PHE A 1052 -5.10 27.05 11.56
C PHE A 1052 -5.37 26.74 13.05
N ALA A 1053 -6.01 25.59 13.33
CA ALA A 1053 -6.23 25.15 14.70
C ALA A 1053 -4.92 24.93 15.45
N GLU A 1054 -3.96 24.23 14.83
CA GLU A 1054 -2.64 23.94 15.41
C GLU A 1054 -1.86 25.24 15.70
N ALA A 1055 -1.85 26.18 14.75
CA ALA A 1055 -1.24 27.50 14.93
C ALA A 1055 -1.93 28.31 16.04
N SER A 1056 -3.23 28.09 16.23
CA SER A 1056 -4.02 28.66 17.33
C SER A 1056 -3.88 27.87 18.65
N GLY A 1057 -3.05 26.82 18.68
CA GLY A 1057 -2.82 25.96 19.84
C GLY A 1057 -3.98 25.01 20.19
N VAL A 1058 -4.87 24.72 19.25
CA VAL A 1058 -5.93 23.72 19.36
C VAL A 1058 -5.50 22.46 18.60
N ALA A 1059 -5.40 21.34 19.31
CA ALA A 1059 -5.10 20.06 18.70
C ALA A 1059 -6.37 19.46 18.10
N LEU A 1060 -6.40 19.24 16.78
CA LEU A 1060 -7.46 18.49 16.13
C LEU A 1060 -6.99 17.06 15.79
N PRO A 1061 -7.93 16.10 15.67
CA PRO A 1061 -7.64 14.79 15.10
C PRO A 1061 -6.96 14.93 13.74
N SER A 1062 -5.88 14.18 13.51
CA SER A 1062 -5.22 14.15 12.21
C SER A 1062 -4.47 12.83 12.00
N GLY A 1063 -4.07 12.56 10.76
CA GLY A 1063 -3.35 11.34 10.39
C GLY A 1063 -2.49 11.58 9.16
N CYS A 1064 -3.01 11.25 7.99
CA CYS A 1064 -2.29 11.43 6.72
C CYS A 1064 -2.16 12.90 6.29
N ARG A 1065 -3.00 13.79 6.84
CA ARG A 1065 -3.11 15.23 6.48
C ARG A 1065 -3.42 15.51 5.00
N LEU A 1066 -3.96 14.53 4.28
CA LEU A 1066 -4.40 14.62 2.87
C LEU A 1066 -5.90 14.37 2.69
N GLY A 1067 -6.67 14.29 3.78
CA GLY A 1067 -8.06 13.85 3.76
C GLY A 1067 -8.25 12.35 3.50
N GLN A 1068 -7.27 11.64 2.94
CA GLN A 1068 -7.40 10.25 2.53
C GLN A 1068 -7.73 9.26 3.65
N CYS A 1069 -7.22 9.48 4.87
CA CYS A 1069 -7.49 8.60 6.02
C CYS A 1069 -8.74 8.98 6.81
N GLU A 1070 -9.29 10.17 6.57
CA GLU A 1070 -10.48 10.71 7.25
C GLU A 1070 -10.37 10.81 8.78
N SER A 1071 -9.20 10.55 9.35
CA SER A 1071 -8.93 10.78 10.78
C SER A 1071 -9.01 12.25 11.18
N CYS A 1072 -8.99 13.18 10.21
CA CYS A 1072 -9.21 14.61 10.45
C CYS A 1072 -10.69 15.01 10.38
N ALA A 1073 -11.61 14.05 10.28
CA ALA A 1073 -13.04 14.33 10.34
C ALA A 1073 -13.41 14.92 11.70
N VAL A 1074 -14.00 16.11 11.69
CA VAL A 1074 -14.53 16.81 12.86
C VAL A 1074 -15.95 17.28 12.58
N GLN A 1075 -16.80 17.31 13.60
CA GLN A 1075 -18.17 17.77 13.44
C GLN A 1075 -18.20 19.30 13.32
N VAL A 1076 -18.97 19.80 12.36
CA VAL A 1076 -19.31 21.20 12.15
C VAL A 1076 -20.63 21.47 12.86
N LEU A 1077 -20.57 22.12 14.02
CA LEU A 1077 -21.74 22.42 14.85
C LEU A 1077 -22.55 23.59 14.30
N ALA A 1078 -21.90 24.53 13.63
CA ALA A 1078 -22.52 25.66 12.92
C ALA A 1078 -21.58 26.22 11.84
N GLY A 1079 -22.13 26.87 10.83
CA GLY A 1079 -21.36 27.46 9.72
C GLY A 1079 -21.20 26.52 8.53
N THR A 1080 -20.37 26.90 7.58
CA THR A 1080 -20.11 26.13 6.35
C THR A 1080 -18.63 26.12 6.01
N VAL A 1081 -18.20 25.04 5.36
CA VAL A 1081 -16.83 24.84 4.90
C VAL A 1081 -16.84 24.37 3.45
N ALA A 1082 -15.72 24.58 2.76
CA ALA A 1082 -15.41 23.95 1.49
C ALA A 1082 -14.24 22.99 1.65
N HIS A 1083 -14.29 21.85 0.97
CA HIS A 1083 -13.17 20.91 0.92
C HIS A 1083 -12.31 21.18 -0.32
N LEU A 1084 -11.00 21.15 -0.11
CA LEU A 1084 -9.98 21.34 -1.15
C LEU A 1084 -9.76 20.08 -2.02
N VAL A 1085 -10.37 18.97 -1.62
CA VAL A 1085 -10.32 17.68 -2.31
C VAL A 1085 -11.73 17.10 -2.43
N ALA A 1086 -11.93 16.22 -3.41
CA ALA A 1086 -13.12 15.39 -3.45
C ALA A 1086 -13.20 14.53 -2.17
N ILE A 1087 -14.32 14.61 -1.47
CA ILE A 1087 -14.63 13.81 -0.29
C ILE A 1087 -15.39 12.55 -0.68
N ALA A 1088 -15.36 11.55 0.20
CA ALA A 1088 -16.18 10.37 0.02
C ALA A 1088 -17.66 10.71 0.26
N ASP A 1089 -18.56 10.13 -0.54
CA ASP A 1089 -20.01 10.36 -0.48
C ASP A 1089 -20.64 9.98 0.87
N ASP A 1090 -19.92 9.22 1.70
CA ASP A 1090 -20.33 8.78 3.03
C ASP A 1090 -19.83 9.67 4.17
N LEU A 1091 -19.07 10.74 3.89
CA LEU A 1091 -18.77 11.75 4.91
C LEU A 1091 -20.09 12.47 5.28
N PRO A 1092 -20.51 12.45 6.57
CA PRO A 1092 -21.72 13.14 6.99
C PRO A 1092 -21.68 14.63 6.63
N ALA A 1093 -22.83 15.20 6.25
CA ALA A 1093 -22.92 16.61 5.83
C ALA A 1093 -22.56 17.60 6.96
N ASP A 1094 -22.67 17.18 8.21
CA ASP A 1094 -22.27 17.93 9.40
C ASP A 1094 -20.81 17.63 9.82
N GLN A 1095 -20.00 17.02 8.96
CA GLN A 1095 -18.58 16.78 9.21
C GLN A 1095 -17.70 17.41 8.13
N CYS A 1096 -16.50 17.82 8.54
CA CYS A 1096 -15.46 18.26 7.63
C CYS A 1096 -14.15 17.53 7.85
N LEU A 1097 -13.37 17.36 6.78
CA LEU A 1097 -12.01 16.88 6.88
C LEU A 1097 -11.14 18.10 7.16
N SER A 1098 -10.91 18.45 8.43
CA SER A 1098 -10.23 19.69 8.83
C SER A 1098 -8.89 19.91 8.13
N CYS A 1099 -8.19 18.82 7.80
CA CYS A 1099 -6.92 18.83 7.09
C CYS A 1099 -6.99 19.10 5.59
N GLN A 1100 -8.19 19.21 5.01
CA GLN A 1100 -8.45 19.55 3.62
C GLN A 1100 -9.73 20.41 3.51
N ALA A 1101 -10.07 21.14 4.57
CA ALA A 1101 -11.25 21.98 4.62
C ALA A 1101 -10.88 23.41 5.03
N VAL A 1102 -11.59 24.36 4.46
CA VAL A 1102 -11.43 25.81 4.67
C VAL A 1102 -12.81 26.41 4.94
N PRO A 1103 -12.92 27.40 5.85
CA PRO A 1103 -14.21 27.99 6.17
C PRO A 1103 -14.72 28.84 4.99
N THR A 1104 -16.00 28.74 4.67
CA THR A 1104 -16.69 29.61 3.71
C THR A 1104 -17.51 30.70 4.39
N ALA A 1105 -17.69 30.58 5.70
CA ALA A 1105 -18.29 31.55 6.61
C ALA A 1105 -17.75 31.28 8.03
N ASP A 1106 -18.14 32.11 9.00
CA ASP A 1106 -17.88 31.82 10.41
C ASP A 1106 -18.36 30.41 10.77
N VAL A 1107 -17.50 29.65 11.45
CA VAL A 1107 -17.71 28.21 11.68
C VAL A 1107 -17.44 27.84 13.13
N VAL A 1108 -18.25 26.92 13.66
CA VAL A 1108 -18.08 26.31 14.98
C VAL A 1108 -17.76 24.84 14.80
N LEU A 1109 -16.57 24.42 15.24
CA LEU A 1109 -16.12 23.03 15.18
C LEU A 1109 -16.23 22.37 16.56
N ASP A 1110 -16.61 21.09 16.60
CA ASP A 1110 -16.63 20.27 17.83
C ASP A 1110 -15.20 19.87 18.24
N ALA A 1111 -14.43 20.84 18.72
CA ALA A 1111 -12.99 20.73 18.97
C ALA A 1111 -12.46 21.58 20.12
#